data_AF-A0A952W6E2-F1
#
_entry.id   AF-A0A952W6E2-F1
#
_cell.length_a   1.000
_cell.length_b   1.000
_cell.length_c   1.000
_cell.angle_alpha   90.00
_cell.angle_beta   90.00
_cell.angle_gamma   90.00
#
_symmetry.space_group_name_H-M   'P 1'
#
loop_
_entity.id
_entity.type
_entity.pdbx_description
1 polymer ?
#
loop_
_entity_poly.entity_id
_entity_poly.type
_entity_poly.pdbx_seq_one_letter_code
_entity_poly.pdbx_strand_id
1 'polypeptide(L)'
;MGSDATHHDEERAKQPSPKVTSADDVLRLIGDVEEQLASLRKAHEVRRQELAEIKQRREELEARERSAVEVAQRVEQERRRIEELREECETRAAEIERRQSRLEALTEQLNMQSESLAQRAQEVDERARTRQQELDRLHDEIEQARADIQATTRQLEVDRAKISTDEAKARRERDEAEAMAQAATKELASLRDELLAAQGREQTLAARLTEHEQRLFERERQAGDLASEAEALRRAAEERLARIEETEAELERLRGLLGQTEGRIEVLSLERDELAGMLNDADKDQGELRLRVDALAAEVEQSKLAAEDAGRELQAAVASRDHALAEGELLRQRLEALEAELAERTQEAESLRRSLAEKASHSSSAELKQQEVIDNLHRQVAELQHAAEQAVNAGRTALAEAEEAHKAELDRLEAQAAAAGQRVAELEQTVRDAESWSRAMEHRVTEVEQAAESRIREAEAQAALLSQKIESLESALAQAKRGEAEAREEAARSAALAEEAQARLLTSTAGASQTILDLERRSAELAEQIDALEAELARARTGNSSSAPGDAQAEADARLKERLAALMRERDELSARAELAESQLEEAQQRIEDADRALKQTKQAMLSGATASLGDELLVLRRRRLKRAHALMRVQAMKIRKASAALSQRFEQCEELLRMRGDVVNAKRKLAEAESSLSRRRAAFKTSWTLLGVLCSVALLCGISWVAAERIAPSEFAARVSIVPEAGGRTLSEAEAEEWRRYHESLLTDPRLMENAGQRFSQRGIADLADPAALAAHMKASLVADAPASDRLDLELRGRGSAATQRTLDTFAKAVVSEANAARQRRAVGVLSKLTGEVAVIGPVSSQRTMYAAVGAGASVVLCGVFGLLAWRRLSRSKDEFEKDQQVQMVMDDARWVSPVERVVGRTEQ
;
A
#
# COMPACT_ATOMS: atom_id res chain seq x y z
N MET A 1 -17.67 90.19 61.26
CA MET A 1 -16.27 90.08 61.71
C MET A 1 -15.44 90.99 60.83
N GLY A 2 -14.75 92.02 61.30
CA GLY A 2 -14.62 92.59 62.66
C GLY A 2 -13.50 93.64 62.64
N SER A 3 -13.54 94.63 63.55
CA SER A 3 -12.70 95.86 63.53
C SER A 3 -13.06 96.79 62.36
N ASP A 4 -13.65 97.97 62.50
CA ASP A 4 -13.77 98.91 63.64
C ASP A 4 -12.45 99.58 64.04
N ALA A 5 -12.55 100.90 64.30
CA ALA A 5 -11.57 101.77 64.97
C ALA A 5 -10.19 102.00 64.27
N THR A 6 -9.44 103.10 64.46
CA THR A 6 -9.65 104.43 65.09
C THR A 6 -8.42 105.34 64.85
N HIS A 7 -8.62 106.67 64.97
CA HIS A 7 -7.76 107.64 65.67
C HIS A 7 -6.33 108.03 65.19
N HIS A 8 -6.03 109.32 65.46
CA HIS A 8 -4.74 109.86 65.94
C HIS A 8 -3.50 109.68 64.99
N ASP A 9 -2.37 110.38 65.12
CA ASP A 9 -2.05 111.57 65.91
C ASP A 9 -0.93 112.40 65.22
N GLU A 10 -0.87 113.67 65.58
CA GLU A 10 0.32 114.37 66.10
C GLU A 10 1.74 114.20 65.47
N GLU A 11 2.35 115.36 65.20
CA GLU A 11 3.72 115.75 65.60
C GLU A 11 5.03 115.37 64.82
N ARG A 12 6.00 116.29 64.99
CA ARG A 12 7.48 116.20 64.86
C ARG A 12 8.07 116.02 63.45
N ALA A 13 8.82 116.96 62.87
CA ALA A 13 9.83 117.91 63.37
C ALA A 13 11.18 117.29 63.84
N LYS A 14 12.26 117.67 63.13
CA LYS A 14 13.70 117.62 63.46
C LYS A 14 14.29 118.89 62.81
N GLN A 15 14.94 119.87 63.45
CA GLN A 15 16.09 119.86 64.37
C GLN A 15 17.35 119.12 63.83
N PRO A 16 18.58 119.57 64.16
CA PRO A 16 19.01 120.95 64.45
C PRO A 16 20.40 121.31 63.88
N SER A 17 20.83 122.57 64.00
CA SER A 17 22.08 122.92 64.70
C SER A 17 22.30 124.44 64.82
N PRO A 18 22.42 124.97 66.05
CA PRO A 18 22.90 126.33 66.29
C PRO A 18 24.39 126.37 66.71
N LYS A 19 25.03 127.53 66.57
CA LYS A 19 26.19 127.94 67.38
C LYS A 19 26.01 129.40 67.87
N VAL A 20 26.60 129.66 69.04
CA VAL A 20 26.43 130.81 69.94
C VAL A 20 27.49 131.88 69.60
N THR A 21 27.32 133.21 69.81
CA THR A 21 27.57 133.95 71.10
C THR A 21 27.17 135.44 71.11
N SER A 22 26.58 135.90 72.24
CA SER A 22 26.79 137.21 72.95
C SER A 22 26.37 138.55 72.29
N ALA A 23 25.71 139.55 72.92
CA ALA A 23 25.16 139.74 74.28
C ALA A 23 24.05 140.86 74.34
N ASP A 24 23.32 140.91 75.48
CA ASP A 24 22.44 141.96 76.05
C ASP A 24 20.95 142.11 75.68
N ASP A 25 20.18 142.55 76.69
CA ASP A 25 18.77 142.22 77.00
C ASP A 25 17.86 143.48 77.17
N VAL A 26 16.69 143.31 77.83
CA VAL A 26 16.04 144.21 78.83
C VAL A 26 14.58 144.69 78.59
N LEU A 27 14.20 145.42 77.51
CA LEU A 27 13.03 146.35 77.57
C LEU A 27 11.78 146.10 76.65
N ARG A 28 10.80 145.24 77.02
CA ARG A 28 9.38 145.28 76.52
C ARG A 28 8.37 144.54 77.44
N LEU A 29 7.18 145.14 77.73
CA LEU A 29 6.05 144.46 78.45
C LEU A 29 4.67 145.21 78.49
N ILE A 30 4.28 146.07 77.53
CA ILE A 30 3.09 146.95 77.69
C ILE A 30 2.25 147.03 76.39
N GLY A 31 1.21 146.19 76.20
CA GLY A 31 0.51 146.08 74.90
C GLY A 31 -1.00 145.69 74.81
N ASP A 32 -1.51 144.72 75.57
CA ASP A 32 -2.59 143.85 75.04
C ASP A 32 -4.01 143.99 75.69
N VAL A 33 -4.96 144.80 75.17
CA VAL A 33 -6.33 144.94 75.77
C VAL A 33 -7.56 145.07 74.82
N GLU A 34 -7.52 145.59 73.58
CA GLU A 34 -8.73 146.21 72.94
C GLU A 34 -9.71 145.35 72.09
N GLU A 35 -9.61 144.02 71.98
CA GLU A 35 -10.12 143.30 70.77
C GLU A 35 -11.63 142.86 70.70
N GLN A 36 -12.46 142.90 71.76
CA GLN A 36 -13.58 141.93 71.87
C GLN A 36 -15.00 142.23 71.33
N LEU A 37 -15.42 143.46 70.96
CA LEU A 37 -16.88 143.78 70.85
C LEU A 37 -17.58 143.68 69.48
N ALA A 38 -16.89 143.49 68.35
CA ALA A 38 -17.49 143.64 67.02
C ALA A 38 -18.38 142.47 66.52
N SER A 39 -18.70 141.48 67.36
CA SER A 39 -19.04 140.12 66.89
C SER A 39 -20.53 139.79 66.65
N LEU A 40 -21.51 140.48 67.25
CA LEU A 40 -22.86 139.90 67.44
C LEU A 40 -23.93 140.17 66.35
N ARG A 41 -24.08 141.38 65.81
CA ARG A 41 -25.25 141.72 64.94
C ARG A 41 -25.36 140.94 63.63
N LYS A 42 -24.25 140.37 63.16
CA LYS A 42 -24.11 139.66 61.89
C LYS A 42 -24.92 138.35 61.80
N ALA A 43 -25.50 137.88 62.92
CA ALA A 43 -26.06 136.54 63.06
C ALA A 43 -27.50 136.34 62.55
N HIS A 44 -28.35 137.37 62.48
CA HIS A 44 -29.80 137.16 62.34
C HIS A 44 -30.37 137.22 60.92
N GLU A 45 -29.83 138.07 60.05
CA GLU A 45 -30.34 138.22 58.67
C GLU A 45 -30.02 136.99 57.79
N VAL A 46 -28.84 136.41 58.06
CA VAL A 46 -28.40 135.06 57.65
C VAL A 46 -29.53 134.03 57.76
N ARG A 47 -30.27 134.05 58.88
CA ARG A 47 -31.22 132.98 59.23
C ARG A 47 -32.53 132.96 58.43
N ARG A 48 -32.89 134.04 57.71
CA ARG A 48 -34.11 134.04 56.88
C ARG A 48 -33.85 133.59 55.45
N GLN A 49 -32.67 133.91 54.91
CA GLN A 49 -32.23 133.39 53.61
C GLN A 49 -32.08 131.87 53.67
N GLU A 50 -31.49 131.35 54.75
CA GLU A 50 -31.39 129.91 55.04
C GLU A 50 -32.72 129.15 54.87
N LEU A 51 -33.86 129.69 55.34
CA LEU A 51 -35.12 128.94 55.33
C LEU A 51 -35.79 128.83 53.95
N ALA A 52 -35.72 129.87 53.11
CA ALA A 52 -36.23 129.79 51.75
C ALA A 52 -35.36 128.84 50.89
N GLU A 53 -34.04 128.94 51.08
CA GLU A 53 -33.07 128.05 50.44
C GLU A 53 -33.26 126.59 50.87
N ILE A 54 -33.54 126.33 52.16
CA ILE A 54 -33.87 124.99 52.67
C ILE A 54 -35.13 124.41 52.00
N LYS A 55 -36.15 125.21 51.68
CA LYS A 55 -37.35 124.69 51.01
C LYS A 55 -37.08 124.32 49.55
N GLN A 56 -36.42 125.18 48.77
CA GLN A 56 -36.05 124.85 47.39
C GLN A 56 -35.14 123.61 47.35
N ARG A 57 -34.15 123.54 48.25
CA ARG A 57 -33.29 122.36 48.39
C ARG A 57 -34.08 121.09 48.70
N ARG A 58 -35.20 121.14 49.43
CA ARG A 58 -36.04 119.94 49.68
C ARG A 58 -36.78 119.45 48.44
N GLU A 59 -37.40 120.34 47.66
CA GLU A 59 -38.12 119.94 46.44
C GLU A 59 -37.13 119.43 45.37
N GLU A 60 -35.92 120.02 45.28
CA GLU A 60 -34.82 119.46 44.48
C GLU A 60 -34.29 118.12 45.00
N LEU A 61 -34.20 117.93 46.33
CA LEU A 61 -33.80 116.65 46.92
C LEU A 61 -34.83 115.56 46.65
N GLU A 62 -36.13 115.81 46.79
CA GLU A 62 -37.15 114.81 46.45
C GLU A 62 -37.13 114.40 44.96
N ALA A 63 -36.91 115.36 44.06
CA ALA A 63 -36.77 115.07 42.63
C ALA A 63 -35.50 114.24 42.34
N ARG A 64 -34.38 114.57 43.01
CA ARG A 64 -33.14 113.78 42.94
C ARG A 64 -33.29 112.41 43.58
N GLU A 65 -34.04 112.25 44.66
CA GLU A 65 -34.32 110.97 45.30
C GLU A 65 -35.13 110.05 44.38
N ARG A 66 -36.19 110.56 43.73
CA ARG A 66 -36.97 109.76 42.76
C ARG A 66 -36.10 109.33 41.57
N SER A 67 -35.31 110.24 41.00
CA SER A 67 -34.37 109.92 39.92
C SER A 67 -33.28 108.94 40.38
N ALA A 68 -32.78 109.07 41.61
CA ALA A 68 -31.81 108.15 42.19
C ALA A 68 -32.41 106.76 42.42
N VAL A 69 -33.69 106.65 42.78
CA VAL A 69 -34.41 105.36 42.90
C VAL A 69 -34.59 104.71 41.52
N GLU A 70 -35.00 105.46 40.49
CA GLU A 70 -35.11 104.93 39.12
C GLU A 70 -33.74 104.46 38.56
N VAL A 71 -32.69 105.26 38.78
CA VAL A 71 -31.31 104.88 38.41
C VAL A 71 -30.83 103.67 39.21
N ALA A 72 -31.12 103.60 40.52
CA ALA A 72 -30.77 102.46 41.35
C ALA A 72 -31.48 101.18 40.89
N GLN A 73 -32.78 101.25 40.57
CA GLN A 73 -33.53 100.12 40.01
C GLN A 73 -32.96 99.67 38.67
N ARG A 74 -32.61 100.60 37.78
CA ARG A 74 -31.98 100.26 36.49
C ARG A 74 -30.59 99.66 36.66
N VAL A 75 -29.78 100.18 37.58
CA VAL A 75 -28.47 99.61 37.95
C VAL A 75 -28.63 98.22 38.56
N GLU A 76 -29.68 97.99 39.37
CA GLU A 76 -29.95 96.67 39.94
C GLU A 76 -30.42 95.67 38.87
N GLN A 77 -31.26 96.10 37.92
CA GLN A 77 -31.66 95.28 36.76
C GLN A 77 -30.45 94.90 35.89
N GLU A 78 -29.59 95.85 35.52
CA GLU A 78 -28.38 95.55 34.74
C GLU A 78 -27.36 94.72 35.55
N ARG A 79 -27.29 94.88 36.88
CA ARG A 79 -26.49 93.99 37.75
C ARG A 79 -27.00 92.55 37.72
N ARG A 80 -28.32 92.34 37.85
CA ARG A 80 -28.92 91.00 37.74
C ARG A 80 -28.63 90.39 36.37
N ARG A 81 -28.79 91.16 35.29
CA ARG A 81 -28.47 90.73 33.92
C ARG A 81 -26.99 90.40 33.72
N ILE A 82 -26.08 91.16 34.32
CA ILE A 82 -24.64 90.87 34.30
C ILE A 82 -24.34 89.58 35.06
N GLU A 83 -25.03 89.33 36.17
CA GLU A 83 -24.85 88.10 36.96
C GLU A 83 -25.42 86.87 36.24
N GLU A 84 -26.62 86.95 35.66
CA GLU A 84 -27.19 85.92 34.77
C GLU A 84 -26.23 85.59 33.61
N LEU A 85 -25.65 86.61 32.95
CA LEU A 85 -24.66 86.41 31.89
C LEU A 85 -23.33 85.83 32.40
N ARG A 86 -22.95 86.08 33.66
CA ARG A 86 -21.77 85.45 34.28
C ARG A 86 -22.03 83.98 34.57
N GLU A 87 -23.17 83.64 35.17
CA GLU A 87 -23.58 82.24 35.38
C GLU A 87 -23.67 81.48 34.04
N GLU A 88 -24.19 82.10 32.97
CA GLU A 88 -24.13 81.54 31.61
C GLU A 88 -22.71 81.36 31.07
N CYS A 89 -21.79 82.28 31.37
CA CYS A 89 -20.39 82.17 30.94
C CYS A 89 -19.63 81.09 31.74
N GLU A 90 -19.85 81.00 33.05
CA GLU A 90 -19.23 79.99 33.93
C GLU A 90 -19.73 78.57 33.58
N THR A 91 -21.04 78.41 33.36
CA THR A 91 -21.60 77.12 32.93
C THR A 91 -21.07 76.67 31.57
N ARG A 92 -20.92 77.60 30.60
CA ARG A 92 -20.27 77.31 29.30
C ARG A 92 -18.77 77.03 29.44
N ALA A 93 -18.06 77.74 30.31
CA ALA A 93 -16.64 77.47 30.58
C ALA A 93 -16.43 76.07 31.16
N ALA A 94 -17.24 75.69 32.15
CA ALA A 94 -17.25 74.35 32.72
C ALA A 94 -17.65 73.27 31.70
N GLU A 95 -18.52 73.57 30.73
CA GLU A 95 -18.82 72.64 29.64
C GLU A 95 -17.63 72.47 28.68
N ILE A 96 -16.94 73.56 28.34
CA ILE A 96 -15.72 73.54 27.51
C ILE A 96 -14.62 72.73 28.19
N GLU A 97 -14.38 72.94 29.49
CA GLU A 97 -13.39 72.21 30.29
C GLU A 97 -13.69 70.69 30.34
N ARG A 98 -14.97 70.31 30.50
CA ARG A 98 -15.41 68.90 30.41
C ARG A 98 -15.20 68.32 29.01
N ARG A 99 -15.42 69.10 27.95
CA ARG A 99 -15.16 68.68 26.56
C ARG A 99 -13.67 68.53 26.29
N GLN A 100 -12.83 69.43 26.80
CA GLN A 100 -11.36 69.35 26.73
C GLN A 100 -10.85 68.10 27.45
N SER A 101 -11.23 67.91 28.72
CA SER A 101 -10.89 66.70 29.50
C SER A 101 -11.29 65.41 28.79
N ARG A 102 -12.44 65.40 28.11
CA ARG A 102 -12.91 64.25 27.31
C ARG A 102 -12.07 64.03 26.04
N LEU A 103 -11.64 65.10 25.36
CA LEU A 103 -10.77 65.01 24.18
C LEU A 103 -9.36 64.57 24.57
N GLU A 104 -8.83 65.03 25.70
CA GLU A 104 -7.56 64.57 26.26
C GLU A 104 -7.62 63.08 26.59
N ALA A 105 -8.66 62.63 27.30
CA ALA A 105 -8.87 61.21 27.60
C ALA A 105 -9.01 60.33 26.33
N LEU A 106 -9.69 60.81 25.29
CA LEU A 106 -9.78 60.13 23.99
C LEU A 106 -8.44 60.12 23.23
N THR A 107 -7.66 61.19 23.33
CA THR A 107 -6.33 61.28 22.72
C THR A 107 -5.37 60.31 23.39
N GLU A 108 -5.40 60.23 24.72
CA GLU A 108 -4.62 59.26 25.50
C GLU A 108 -5.04 57.82 25.18
N GLN A 109 -6.35 57.56 25.05
CA GLN A 109 -6.85 56.26 24.62
C GLN A 109 -6.37 55.88 23.20
N LEU A 110 -6.32 56.83 22.27
CA LEU A 110 -5.79 56.62 20.92
C LEU A 110 -4.27 56.42 20.92
N ASN A 111 -3.53 57.12 21.78
CA ASN A 111 -2.08 56.92 21.95
C ASN A 111 -1.79 55.51 22.47
N MET A 112 -2.46 55.07 23.55
CA MET A 112 -2.35 53.69 24.06
C MET A 112 -2.72 52.64 23.01
N GLN A 113 -3.75 52.89 22.18
CA GLN A 113 -4.10 51.99 21.08
C GLN A 113 -3.00 51.95 20.01
N SER A 114 -2.46 53.11 19.62
CA SER A 114 -1.34 53.23 18.67
C SER A 114 -0.09 52.48 19.14
N GLU A 115 0.30 52.66 20.41
CA GLU A 115 1.41 51.93 21.02
C GLU A 115 1.16 50.42 21.05
N SER A 116 -0.05 49.98 21.41
CA SER A 116 -0.39 48.55 21.40
C SER A 116 -0.36 47.93 19.99
N LEU A 117 -0.67 48.72 18.95
CA LEU A 117 -0.57 48.29 17.55
C LEU A 117 0.88 48.29 17.06
N ALA A 118 1.70 49.24 17.50
CA ALA A 118 3.15 49.26 17.21
C ALA A 118 3.86 48.06 17.85
N GLN A 119 3.55 47.73 19.11
CA GLN A 119 4.05 46.52 19.78
C GLN A 119 3.63 45.24 19.04
N ARG A 120 2.36 45.13 18.64
CA ARG A 120 1.87 43.99 17.84
C ARG A 120 2.53 43.89 16.47
N ALA A 121 2.82 45.00 15.81
CA ALA A 121 3.55 45.02 14.55
C ALA A 121 4.99 44.51 14.74
N GLN A 122 5.68 44.95 15.80
CA GLN A 122 7.00 44.46 16.14
C GLN A 122 7.00 42.95 16.47
N GLU A 123 6.03 42.45 17.25
CA GLU A 123 5.88 41.00 17.49
C GLU A 123 5.70 40.19 16.20
N VAL A 124 4.96 40.74 15.22
CA VAL A 124 4.75 40.08 13.92
C VAL A 124 6.03 40.08 13.09
N ASP A 125 6.79 41.17 13.08
CA ASP A 125 8.09 41.25 12.40
C ASP A 125 9.13 40.30 13.03
N GLU A 126 9.17 40.19 14.36
CA GLU A 126 10.04 39.23 15.06
C GLU A 126 9.64 37.77 14.76
N ARG A 127 8.34 37.46 14.72
CA ARG A 127 7.82 36.16 14.26
C ARG A 127 8.08 35.88 12.78
N ALA A 128 8.12 36.91 11.93
CA ALA A 128 8.48 36.77 10.53
C ALA A 128 9.97 36.47 10.36
N ARG A 129 10.84 37.14 11.12
CA ARG A 129 12.30 36.90 11.11
C ARG A 129 12.67 35.51 11.62
N THR A 130 12.07 35.05 12.71
CA THR A 130 12.31 33.69 13.24
C THR A 130 11.86 32.62 12.25
N ARG A 131 10.68 32.77 11.63
CA ARG A 131 10.24 31.87 10.54
C ARG A 131 11.14 31.92 9.32
N GLN A 132 11.69 33.07 8.95
CA GLN A 132 12.64 33.16 7.85
C GLN A 132 13.92 32.38 8.19
N GLN A 133 14.46 32.51 9.40
CA GLN A 133 15.62 31.74 9.86
C GLN A 133 15.34 30.23 9.89
N GLU A 134 14.13 29.81 10.26
CA GLU A 134 13.70 28.40 10.17
C GLU A 134 13.63 27.91 8.71
N LEU A 135 13.11 28.74 7.78
CA LEU A 135 13.06 28.40 6.36
C LEU A 135 14.45 28.34 5.72
N ASP A 136 15.35 29.27 6.06
CA ASP A 136 16.73 29.29 5.58
C ASP A 136 17.48 28.04 6.08
N ARG A 137 17.31 27.69 7.36
CA ARG A 137 17.85 26.44 7.92
C ARG A 137 17.30 25.19 7.24
N LEU A 138 15.99 25.12 7.00
CA LEU A 138 15.38 23.99 6.28
C LEU A 138 15.87 23.92 4.83
N HIS A 139 16.19 25.06 4.21
CA HIS A 139 16.79 25.11 2.88
C HIS A 139 18.20 24.52 2.88
N ASP A 140 19.04 24.87 3.85
CA ASP A 140 20.38 24.30 4.03
C ASP A 140 20.32 22.79 4.30
N GLU A 141 19.40 22.33 5.16
CA GLU A 141 19.17 20.89 5.42
C GLU A 141 18.72 20.14 4.14
N ILE A 142 17.93 20.78 3.27
CA ILE A 142 17.52 20.22 1.96
C ILE A 142 18.70 20.17 0.97
N GLU A 143 19.54 21.20 0.89
CA GLU A 143 20.72 21.19 0.02
C GLU A 143 21.78 20.18 0.48
N GLN A 144 21.96 20.01 1.80
CA GLN A 144 22.79 18.93 2.33
C GLN A 144 22.24 17.55 1.93
N ALA A 145 20.94 17.31 2.12
CA ALA A 145 20.31 16.05 1.70
C ALA A 145 20.42 15.82 0.17
N ARG A 146 20.37 16.88 -0.65
CA ARG A 146 20.62 16.79 -2.10
C ARG A 146 22.06 16.39 -2.41
N ALA A 147 23.03 16.93 -1.68
CA ALA A 147 24.44 16.55 -1.84
C ALA A 147 24.67 15.07 -1.49
N ASP A 148 24.06 14.58 -0.40
CA ASP A 148 24.14 13.17 0.02
C ASP A 148 23.45 12.23 -1.00
N ILE A 149 22.31 12.64 -1.57
CA ILE A 149 21.65 11.91 -2.67
C ILE A 149 22.53 11.87 -3.93
N GLN A 150 23.24 12.96 -4.28
CA GLN A 150 24.18 12.95 -5.40
C GLN A 150 25.41 12.05 -5.13
N ALA A 151 25.93 12.06 -3.90
CA ALA A 151 27.06 11.21 -3.51
C ALA A 151 26.69 9.71 -3.57
N THR A 152 25.54 9.34 -3.02
CA THR A 152 25.01 7.96 -3.09
C THR A 152 24.66 7.55 -4.53
N THR A 153 24.14 8.46 -5.35
CA THR A 153 23.89 8.18 -6.78
C THR A 153 25.20 7.86 -7.52
N ARG A 154 26.27 8.64 -7.32
CA ARG A 154 27.60 8.35 -7.89
C ARG A 154 28.17 7.02 -7.41
N GLN A 155 27.96 6.67 -6.14
CA GLN A 155 28.37 5.37 -5.61
C GLN A 155 27.62 4.21 -6.31
N LEU A 156 26.31 4.35 -6.52
CA LEU A 156 25.50 3.39 -7.27
C LEU A 156 25.91 3.28 -8.75
N GLU A 157 26.35 4.37 -9.38
CA GLU A 157 26.92 4.33 -10.74
C GLU A 157 28.24 3.54 -10.79
N VAL A 158 29.12 3.73 -9.80
CA VAL A 158 30.37 2.96 -9.66
C VAL A 158 30.08 1.48 -9.44
N ASP A 159 29.14 1.13 -8.55
CA ASP A 159 28.81 -0.26 -8.26
C ASP A 159 28.03 -0.93 -9.42
N ARG A 160 27.21 -0.17 -10.15
CA ARG A 160 26.60 -0.64 -11.41
C ARG A 160 27.63 -0.89 -12.50
N ALA A 161 28.69 -0.09 -12.59
CA ALA A 161 29.80 -0.33 -13.51
C ALA A 161 30.54 -1.63 -13.16
N LYS A 162 30.78 -1.92 -11.87
CA LYS A 162 31.35 -3.20 -11.42
C LYS A 162 30.47 -4.39 -11.79
N ILE A 163 29.16 -4.31 -11.50
CA ILE A 163 28.20 -5.36 -11.89
C ILE A 163 28.22 -5.59 -13.40
N SER A 164 28.27 -4.52 -14.21
CA SER A 164 28.38 -4.65 -15.67
C SER A 164 29.69 -5.31 -16.13
N THR A 165 30.82 -5.10 -15.43
CA THR A 165 32.07 -5.80 -15.73
C THR A 165 32.06 -7.26 -15.30
N ASP A 166 31.41 -7.57 -14.16
CA ASP A 166 31.27 -8.94 -13.66
C ASP A 166 30.29 -9.74 -14.54
N GLU A 167 29.18 -9.14 -14.99
CA GLU A 167 28.29 -9.71 -16.01
C GLU A 167 29.04 -9.98 -17.33
N ALA A 168 29.86 -9.04 -17.79
CA ALA A 168 30.65 -9.24 -19.01
C ALA A 168 31.68 -10.38 -18.85
N LYS A 169 32.23 -10.58 -17.64
CA LYS A 169 33.11 -11.71 -17.32
C LYS A 169 32.33 -13.03 -17.30
N ALA A 170 31.19 -13.07 -16.61
CA ALA A 170 30.33 -14.26 -16.54
C ALA A 170 29.76 -14.67 -17.90
N ARG A 171 29.48 -13.70 -18.80
CA ARG A 171 29.12 -13.97 -20.19
C ARG A 171 30.27 -14.65 -20.95
N ARG A 172 31.52 -14.17 -20.83
CA ARG A 172 32.68 -14.83 -21.47
C ARG A 172 32.87 -16.25 -20.95
N GLU A 173 32.81 -16.47 -19.64
CA GLU A 173 32.92 -17.81 -19.04
C GLU A 173 31.80 -18.75 -19.54
N ARG A 174 30.58 -18.23 -19.76
CA ARG A 174 29.47 -18.96 -20.36
C ARG A 174 29.69 -19.24 -21.85
N ASP A 175 30.12 -18.25 -22.62
CA ASP A 175 30.37 -18.38 -24.07
C ASP A 175 31.51 -19.39 -24.33
N GLU A 176 32.54 -19.41 -23.47
CA GLU A 176 33.62 -20.40 -23.48
C GLU A 176 33.11 -21.82 -23.13
N ALA A 177 32.24 -21.94 -22.12
CA ALA A 177 31.60 -23.21 -21.78
C ALA A 177 30.66 -23.72 -22.89
N GLU A 178 29.92 -22.81 -23.54
CA GLU A 178 29.06 -23.15 -24.67
C GLU A 178 29.88 -23.54 -25.91
N ALA A 179 30.99 -22.87 -26.18
CA ALA A 179 31.93 -23.27 -27.23
C ALA A 179 32.53 -24.67 -26.97
N MET A 180 32.87 -25.00 -25.72
CA MET A 180 33.30 -26.35 -25.34
C MET A 180 32.18 -27.39 -25.53
N ALA A 181 30.93 -27.06 -25.18
CA ALA A 181 29.77 -27.93 -25.43
C ALA A 181 29.48 -28.11 -26.93
N GLN A 182 29.65 -27.07 -27.74
CA GLN A 182 29.53 -27.12 -29.20
C GLN A 182 30.67 -27.92 -29.86
N ALA A 183 31.87 -27.93 -29.28
CA ALA A 183 32.95 -28.81 -29.72
C ALA A 183 32.63 -30.28 -29.41
N ALA A 184 32.18 -30.58 -28.19
CA ALA A 184 31.78 -31.94 -27.80
C ALA A 184 30.59 -32.47 -28.62
N THR A 185 29.60 -31.63 -28.95
CA THR A 185 28.48 -32.05 -29.83
C THR A 185 28.92 -32.25 -31.28
N LYS A 186 29.92 -31.53 -31.79
CA LYS A 186 30.54 -31.80 -33.09
C LYS A 186 31.32 -33.11 -33.11
N GLU A 187 32.05 -33.44 -32.04
CA GLU A 187 32.71 -34.74 -31.91
C GLU A 187 31.67 -35.88 -31.86
N LEU A 188 30.61 -35.76 -31.06
CA LEU A 188 29.51 -36.72 -31.02
C LEU A 188 28.78 -36.83 -32.37
N ALA A 189 28.61 -35.74 -33.11
CA ALA A 189 28.06 -35.76 -34.47
C ALA A 189 28.99 -36.52 -35.42
N SER A 190 30.31 -36.27 -35.38
CA SER A 190 31.27 -37.00 -36.22
C SER A 190 31.30 -38.50 -35.93
N LEU A 191 31.25 -38.91 -34.66
CA LEU A 191 31.15 -40.32 -34.25
C LEU A 191 29.82 -40.96 -34.69
N ARG A 192 28.72 -40.18 -34.69
CA ARG A 192 27.42 -40.60 -35.20
C ARG A 192 27.45 -40.76 -36.72
N ASP A 193 28.09 -39.86 -37.44
CA ASP A 193 28.25 -39.93 -38.90
C ASP A 193 29.16 -41.09 -39.32
N GLU A 194 30.21 -41.39 -38.54
CA GLU A 194 31.03 -42.59 -38.72
C GLU A 194 30.22 -43.88 -38.49
N LEU A 195 29.37 -43.92 -37.46
CA LEU A 195 28.46 -45.04 -37.18
C LEU A 195 27.41 -45.21 -38.30
N LEU A 196 26.81 -44.11 -38.77
CA LEU A 196 25.88 -44.12 -39.90
C LEU A 196 26.58 -44.53 -41.21
N ALA A 197 27.83 -44.13 -41.42
CA ALA A 197 28.64 -44.57 -42.56
C ALA A 197 29.06 -46.05 -42.47
N ALA A 198 29.13 -46.62 -41.26
CA ALA A 198 29.30 -48.06 -41.06
C ALA A 198 27.99 -48.82 -41.35
N GLN A 199 26.86 -48.34 -40.83
CA GLN A 199 25.52 -48.90 -41.14
C GLN A 199 25.16 -48.78 -42.62
N GLY A 200 25.52 -47.69 -43.29
CA GLY A 200 25.34 -47.52 -44.74
C GLY A 200 26.16 -48.50 -45.57
N ARG A 201 27.36 -48.91 -45.08
CA ARG A 201 28.17 -49.98 -45.68
C ARG A 201 27.53 -51.36 -45.49
N GLU A 202 26.95 -51.63 -44.33
CA GLU A 202 26.18 -52.85 -44.07
C GLU A 202 24.93 -52.93 -44.96
N GLN A 203 24.18 -51.83 -45.07
CA GLN A 203 22.99 -51.72 -45.93
C GLN A 203 23.32 -51.82 -47.43
N THR A 204 24.44 -51.26 -47.91
CA THR A 204 24.85 -51.45 -49.32
C THR A 204 25.33 -52.87 -49.63
N LEU A 205 25.86 -53.61 -48.65
CA LEU A 205 26.16 -55.04 -48.81
C LEU A 205 24.87 -55.88 -48.82
N ALA A 206 23.90 -55.57 -47.96
CA ALA A 206 22.58 -56.21 -47.97
C ALA A 206 21.81 -55.94 -49.28
N ALA A 207 21.77 -54.68 -49.74
CA ALA A 207 21.09 -54.28 -50.96
C ALA A 207 21.66 -54.96 -52.22
N ARG A 208 22.98 -55.15 -52.29
CA ARG A 208 23.62 -55.91 -53.37
C ARG A 208 23.25 -57.39 -53.37
N LEU A 209 23.00 -57.98 -52.21
CA LEU A 209 22.53 -59.36 -52.09
C LEU A 209 21.11 -59.48 -52.69
N THR A 210 20.19 -58.60 -52.29
CA THR A 210 18.81 -58.58 -52.79
C THR A 210 18.72 -58.18 -54.27
N GLU A 211 19.60 -57.30 -54.76
CA GLU A 211 19.67 -56.90 -56.16
C GLU A 211 20.04 -58.07 -57.09
N HIS A 212 20.88 -59.00 -56.62
CA HIS A 212 21.20 -60.21 -57.38
C HIS A 212 20.04 -61.24 -57.40
N GLU A 213 19.20 -61.26 -56.37
CA GLU A 213 18.02 -62.14 -56.29
C GLU A 213 16.85 -61.61 -57.15
N GLN A 214 16.63 -60.28 -57.17
CA GLN A 214 15.54 -59.65 -57.93
C GLN A 214 15.78 -59.67 -59.46
N ARG A 215 17.02 -59.43 -59.91
CA ARG A 215 17.38 -59.45 -61.34
C ARG A 215 17.12 -60.79 -62.05
N LEU A 216 17.01 -61.88 -61.31
CA LEU A 216 16.64 -63.21 -61.83
C LEU A 216 15.13 -63.37 -62.01
N PHE A 217 14.32 -62.72 -61.18
CA PHE A 217 12.86 -62.84 -61.17
C PHE A 217 12.18 -61.87 -62.17
N GLU A 218 12.75 -60.68 -62.35
CA GLU A 218 12.11 -59.62 -63.16
C GLU A 218 12.17 -59.88 -64.67
N ARG A 219 13.20 -60.60 -65.16
CA ARG A 219 13.33 -60.92 -66.60
C ARG A 219 12.27 -61.87 -67.13
N GLU A 220 11.66 -62.70 -66.28
CA GLU A 220 10.61 -63.65 -66.70
C GLU A 220 9.22 -63.02 -66.77
N ARG A 221 9.00 -61.86 -66.11
CA ARG A 221 7.68 -61.22 -66.01
C ARG A 221 7.51 -59.99 -66.91
N GLN A 222 8.59 -59.26 -67.20
CA GLN A 222 8.54 -58.00 -67.95
C GLN A 222 8.10 -58.12 -69.43
N ALA A 223 7.94 -59.32 -69.98
CA ALA A 223 7.47 -59.52 -71.36
C ALA A 223 5.92 -59.51 -71.50
N GLY A 224 5.16 -59.71 -70.41
CA GLY A 224 3.70 -59.88 -70.46
C GLY A 224 2.90 -58.61 -70.17
N ASP A 225 3.23 -57.92 -69.07
CA ASP A 225 2.28 -57.02 -68.41
C ASP A 225 2.32 -55.56 -68.96
N LEU A 226 3.41 -55.17 -69.64
CA LEU A 226 3.67 -53.78 -70.10
C LEU A 226 2.67 -53.22 -71.13
N ALA A 227 1.87 -54.05 -71.79
CA ALA A 227 0.95 -53.61 -72.85
C ALA A 227 -0.41 -53.09 -72.33
N SER A 228 -0.83 -53.50 -71.13
CA SER A 228 -2.19 -53.22 -70.60
C SER A 228 -2.26 -52.18 -69.49
N GLU A 229 -1.14 -51.86 -68.83
CA GLU A 229 -1.14 -51.10 -67.58
C GLU A 229 -1.07 -49.57 -67.79
N ALA A 230 -0.51 -49.12 -68.91
CA ALA A 230 -0.29 -47.71 -69.23
C ALA A 230 -1.58 -46.85 -69.35
N GLU A 231 -2.71 -47.44 -69.75
CA GLU A 231 -3.99 -46.72 -69.85
C GLU A 231 -4.75 -46.63 -68.51
N ALA A 232 -4.49 -47.53 -67.56
CA ALA A 232 -5.17 -47.54 -66.26
C ALA A 232 -4.59 -46.47 -65.31
N LEU A 233 -3.26 -46.32 -65.30
CA LEU A 233 -2.53 -45.45 -64.36
C LEU A 233 -2.89 -43.96 -64.49
N ARG A 234 -3.21 -43.49 -65.71
CA ARG A 234 -3.55 -42.06 -65.94
C ARG A 234 -4.81 -41.59 -65.21
N ARG A 235 -5.85 -42.43 -65.14
CA ARG A 235 -7.11 -42.07 -64.45
C ARG A 235 -6.99 -42.16 -62.92
N ALA A 236 -6.13 -43.04 -62.42
CA ALA A 236 -5.90 -43.20 -60.98
C ALA A 236 -5.11 -42.04 -60.35
N ALA A 237 -4.32 -41.30 -61.13
CA ALA A 237 -3.54 -40.17 -60.63
C ALA A 237 -4.41 -38.95 -60.29
N GLU A 238 -5.39 -38.63 -61.14
CA GLU A 238 -6.27 -37.46 -60.96
C GLU A 238 -7.21 -37.62 -59.75
N GLU A 239 -7.74 -38.82 -59.49
CA GLU A 239 -8.56 -39.09 -58.29
C GLU A 239 -7.76 -39.05 -56.97
N ARG A 240 -6.43 -39.26 -57.01
CA ARG A 240 -5.59 -39.27 -55.80
C ARG A 240 -5.22 -37.86 -55.34
N LEU A 241 -4.97 -36.93 -56.26
CA LEU A 241 -4.68 -35.52 -55.92
C LEU A 241 -5.84 -34.84 -55.18
N ALA A 242 -7.08 -35.03 -55.66
CA ALA A 242 -8.26 -34.46 -55.01
C ALA A 242 -8.47 -34.97 -53.56
N ARG A 243 -8.10 -36.23 -53.27
CA ARG A 243 -8.21 -36.79 -51.91
C ARG A 243 -7.13 -36.27 -50.97
N ILE A 244 -5.94 -35.92 -51.47
CA ILE A 244 -4.86 -35.35 -50.65
C ILE A 244 -5.28 -33.97 -50.12
N GLU A 245 -5.78 -33.09 -50.99
CA GLU A 245 -6.25 -31.75 -50.61
C GLU A 245 -7.40 -31.81 -49.57
N GLU A 246 -8.32 -32.76 -49.70
CA GLU A 246 -9.39 -32.99 -48.73
C GLU A 246 -8.85 -33.44 -47.36
N THR A 247 -7.88 -34.36 -47.32
CA THR A 247 -7.26 -34.83 -46.06
C THR A 247 -6.38 -33.78 -45.38
N GLU A 248 -5.67 -32.92 -46.12
CA GLU A 248 -4.89 -31.83 -45.54
C GLU A 248 -5.81 -30.75 -44.93
N ALA A 249 -6.93 -30.43 -45.58
CA ALA A 249 -7.95 -29.54 -45.03
C ALA A 249 -8.64 -30.11 -43.76
N GLU A 250 -8.89 -31.43 -43.69
CA GLU A 250 -9.44 -32.05 -42.47
C GLU A 250 -8.42 -32.10 -41.33
N LEU A 251 -7.14 -32.36 -41.62
CA LEU A 251 -6.04 -32.30 -40.65
C LEU A 251 -5.89 -30.91 -40.03
N GLU A 252 -5.90 -29.85 -40.83
CA GLU A 252 -5.76 -28.48 -40.33
C GLU A 252 -6.98 -28.06 -39.50
N ARG A 253 -8.18 -28.51 -39.87
CA ARG A 253 -9.41 -28.32 -39.09
C ARG A 253 -9.39 -29.07 -37.75
N LEU A 254 -8.82 -30.29 -37.72
CA LEU A 254 -8.71 -31.09 -36.50
C LEU A 254 -7.60 -30.58 -35.56
N ARG A 255 -6.47 -30.10 -36.09
CA ARG A 255 -5.45 -29.38 -35.29
C ARG A 255 -6.01 -28.09 -34.69
N GLY A 256 -6.86 -27.36 -35.43
CA GLY A 256 -7.59 -26.21 -34.91
C GLY A 256 -8.56 -26.57 -33.76
N LEU A 257 -9.21 -27.73 -33.82
CA LEU A 257 -10.06 -28.24 -32.73
C LEU A 257 -9.24 -28.74 -31.54
N LEU A 258 -8.10 -29.40 -31.77
CA LEU A 258 -7.17 -29.83 -30.72
C LEU A 258 -6.69 -28.60 -29.91
N GLY A 259 -6.21 -27.55 -30.58
CA GLY A 259 -5.79 -26.31 -29.93
C GLY A 259 -6.94 -25.60 -29.18
N GLN A 260 -8.19 -25.73 -29.64
CA GLN A 260 -9.36 -25.25 -28.89
C GLN A 260 -9.65 -26.10 -27.65
N THR A 261 -9.45 -27.42 -27.70
CA THR A 261 -9.57 -28.29 -26.50
C THR A 261 -8.41 -28.11 -25.53
N GLU A 262 -7.19 -27.91 -26.00
CA GLU A 262 -6.01 -27.62 -25.18
C GLU A 262 -6.16 -26.27 -24.49
N GLY A 263 -6.52 -25.21 -25.22
CA GLY A 263 -6.84 -23.90 -24.62
C GLY A 263 -8.03 -23.96 -23.65
N ARG A 264 -8.99 -24.87 -23.86
CA ARG A 264 -10.09 -25.11 -22.91
C ARG A 264 -9.65 -25.89 -21.67
N ILE A 265 -8.70 -26.81 -21.79
CA ILE A 265 -8.04 -27.48 -20.65
C ILE A 265 -7.21 -26.46 -19.87
N GLU A 266 -6.52 -25.54 -20.56
CA GLU A 266 -5.73 -24.48 -19.93
C GLU A 266 -6.64 -23.48 -19.18
N VAL A 267 -7.78 -23.08 -19.77
CA VAL A 267 -8.81 -22.28 -19.07
C VAL A 267 -9.42 -23.04 -17.89
N LEU A 268 -9.74 -24.33 -18.02
CA LEU A 268 -10.26 -25.15 -16.91
C LEU A 268 -9.20 -25.39 -15.82
N SER A 269 -7.91 -25.43 -16.17
CA SER A 269 -6.79 -25.44 -15.22
C SER A 269 -6.67 -24.09 -14.51
N LEU A 270 -6.90 -22.98 -15.21
CA LEU A 270 -6.93 -21.65 -14.62
C LEU A 270 -8.12 -21.50 -13.66
N GLU A 271 -9.32 -21.94 -14.07
CA GLU A 271 -10.51 -22.01 -13.20
C GLU A 271 -10.25 -22.92 -11.98
N ARG A 272 -9.57 -24.06 -12.14
CA ARG A 272 -9.16 -24.92 -11.01
C ARG A 272 -8.20 -24.20 -10.08
N ASP A 273 -7.21 -23.48 -10.62
CA ASP A 273 -6.20 -22.80 -9.81
C ASP A 273 -6.75 -21.53 -9.13
N GLU A 274 -7.73 -20.86 -9.75
CA GLU A 274 -8.55 -19.81 -9.13
C GLU A 274 -9.45 -20.39 -8.02
N LEU A 275 -10.14 -21.51 -8.29
CA LEU A 275 -10.95 -22.20 -7.28
C LEU A 275 -10.10 -22.73 -6.13
N ALA A 276 -8.89 -23.26 -6.38
CA ALA A 276 -7.93 -23.65 -5.35
C ALA A 276 -7.41 -22.44 -4.56
N GLY A 277 -7.28 -21.28 -5.22
CA GLY A 277 -7.06 -19.99 -4.54
C GLY A 277 -8.20 -19.64 -3.59
N MET A 278 -9.45 -19.71 -4.07
CA MET A 278 -10.65 -19.51 -3.25
C MET A 278 -10.80 -20.55 -2.13
N LEU A 279 -10.32 -21.78 -2.33
CA LEU A 279 -10.32 -22.87 -1.36
C LEU A 279 -9.30 -22.59 -0.25
N ASN A 280 -8.11 -22.11 -0.61
CA ASN A 280 -7.06 -21.70 0.33
C ASN A 280 -7.44 -20.41 1.10
N ASP A 281 -8.17 -19.48 0.46
CA ASP A 281 -8.78 -18.34 1.14
C ASP A 281 -9.93 -18.78 2.07
N ALA A 282 -10.75 -19.77 1.67
CA ALA A 282 -11.79 -20.35 2.52
C ALA A 282 -11.25 -21.16 3.71
N ASP A 283 -10.14 -21.90 3.54
CA ASP A 283 -9.40 -22.57 4.61
C ASP A 283 -8.82 -21.55 5.59
N LYS A 284 -8.33 -20.40 5.08
CA LYS A 284 -7.86 -19.29 5.89
C LYS A 284 -9.01 -18.65 6.69
N ASP A 285 -10.14 -18.38 6.05
CA ASP A 285 -11.36 -17.88 6.71
C ASP A 285 -11.89 -18.90 7.74
N GLN A 286 -11.80 -20.21 7.44
CA GLN A 286 -12.13 -21.27 8.40
C GLN A 286 -11.15 -21.30 9.57
N GLY A 287 -9.86 -21.07 9.35
CA GLY A 287 -8.85 -20.91 10.40
C GLY A 287 -9.12 -19.71 11.29
N GLU A 288 -9.45 -18.55 10.70
CA GLU A 288 -9.84 -17.35 11.45
C GLU A 288 -11.14 -17.55 12.23
N LEU A 289 -12.11 -18.29 11.67
CA LEU A 289 -13.35 -18.66 12.37
C LEU A 289 -13.14 -19.68 13.48
N ARG A 290 -12.26 -20.67 13.32
CA ARG A 290 -11.89 -21.60 14.40
C ARG A 290 -11.23 -20.85 15.57
N LEU A 291 -10.25 -19.98 15.28
CA LEU A 291 -9.64 -19.11 16.29
C LEU A 291 -10.68 -18.19 16.98
N ARG A 292 -11.70 -17.74 16.25
CA ARG A 292 -12.79 -16.94 16.81
C ARG A 292 -13.77 -17.76 17.65
N VAL A 293 -14.06 -19.00 17.28
CA VAL A 293 -14.84 -19.96 18.08
C VAL A 293 -14.09 -20.34 19.35
N ASP A 294 -12.78 -20.61 19.27
CA ASP A 294 -11.93 -20.88 20.43
C ASP A 294 -11.85 -19.68 21.39
N ALA A 295 -11.76 -18.46 20.84
CA ALA A 295 -11.78 -17.23 21.63
C ALA A 295 -13.14 -16.99 22.31
N LEU A 296 -14.26 -17.21 21.60
CA LEU A 296 -15.61 -17.13 22.16
C LEU A 296 -15.85 -18.23 23.21
N ALA A 297 -15.33 -19.44 23.01
CA ALA A 297 -15.41 -20.52 24.00
C ALA A 297 -14.62 -20.18 25.28
N ALA A 298 -13.44 -19.55 25.16
CA ALA A 298 -12.71 -19.04 26.31
C ALA A 298 -13.45 -17.89 27.02
N GLU A 299 -14.14 -17.02 26.28
CA GLU A 299 -14.97 -15.94 26.84
C GLU A 299 -16.24 -16.46 27.52
N VAL A 300 -16.87 -17.51 26.98
CA VAL A 300 -17.95 -18.28 27.64
C VAL A 300 -17.46 -18.85 28.97
N GLU A 301 -16.30 -19.51 28.98
CA GLU A 301 -15.81 -20.18 30.18
C GLU A 301 -15.35 -19.18 31.25
N GLN A 302 -14.72 -18.07 30.84
CA GLN A 302 -14.44 -16.95 31.73
C GLN A 302 -15.72 -16.33 32.31
N SER A 303 -16.79 -16.24 31.51
CA SER A 303 -18.10 -15.74 31.95
C SER A 303 -18.82 -16.72 32.88
N LYS A 304 -18.64 -18.04 32.69
CA LYS A 304 -19.14 -19.09 33.59
C LYS A 304 -18.42 -19.04 34.94
N LEU A 305 -17.09 -18.96 34.95
CA LEU A 305 -16.31 -18.77 36.18
C LEU A 305 -16.74 -17.51 36.94
N ALA A 306 -16.95 -16.39 36.24
CA ALA A 306 -17.46 -15.16 36.85
C ALA A 306 -18.89 -15.31 37.42
N ALA A 307 -19.76 -16.10 36.78
CA ALA A 307 -21.09 -16.42 37.29
C ALA A 307 -21.04 -17.37 38.51
N GLU A 308 -20.11 -18.32 38.54
CA GLU A 308 -19.86 -19.19 39.71
C GLU A 308 -19.26 -18.42 40.89
N ASP A 309 -18.33 -17.50 40.63
CA ASP A 309 -17.76 -16.62 41.65
C ASP A 309 -18.86 -15.71 42.23
N ALA A 310 -19.67 -15.06 41.39
CA ALA A 310 -20.83 -14.27 41.83
C ALA A 310 -21.87 -15.13 42.59
N GLY A 311 -22.07 -16.40 42.21
CA GLY A 311 -22.92 -17.34 42.94
C GLY A 311 -22.36 -17.71 44.32
N ARG A 312 -21.03 -17.85 44.44
CA ARG A 312 -20.34 -18.06 45.73
C ARG A 312 -20.37 -16.81 46.61
N GLU A 313 -20.24 -15.61 46.03
CA GLU A 313 -20.43 -14.33 46.73
C GLU A 313 -21.88 -14.16 47.21
N LEU A 314 -22.89 -14.50 46.39
CA LEU A 314 -24.29 -14.50 46.80
C LEU A 314 -24.53 -15.48 47.96
N GLN A 315 -23.97 -16.69 47.92
CA GLN A 315 -24.07 -17.64 49.04
C GLN A 315 -23.40 -17.11 50.32
N ALA A 316 -22.25 -16.45 50.21
CA ALA A 316 -21.57 -15.82 51.34
C ALA A 316 -22.38 -14.63 51.91
N ALA A 317 -23.00 -13.81 51.05
CA ALA A 317 -23.87 -12.71 51.46
C ALA A 317 -25.15 -13.20 52.14
N VAL A 318 -25.78 -14.27 51.61
CA VAL A 318 -26.92 -14.94 52.26
C VAL A 318 -26.53 -15.48 53.63
N ALA A 319 -25.38 -16.17 53.75
CA ALA A 319 -24.90 -16.66 55.04
C ALA A 319 -24.57 -15.53 56.03
N SER A 320 -24.02 -14.40 55.54
CA SER A 320 -23.78 -13.21 56.35
C SER A 320 -25.07 -12.55 56.81
N ARG A 321 -26.10 -12.45 55.95
CA ARG A 321 -27.43 -11.95 56.31
C ARG A 321 -28.09 -12.84 57.33
N ASP A 322 -28.04 -14.16 57.16
CA ASP A 322 -28.65 -15.11 58.10
C ASP A 322 -27.92 -15.09 59.46
N HIS A 323 -26.62 -14.82 59.49
CA HIS A 323 -25.87 -14.53 60.72
C HIS A 323 -26.30 -13.20 61.36
N ALA A 324 -26.41 -12.11 60.59
CA ALA A 324 -26.85 -10.81 61.06
C ALA A 324 -28.30 -10.82 61.58
N LEU A 325 -29.20 -11.61 60.96
CA LEU A 325 -30.56 -11.85 61.44
C LEU A 325 -30.55 -12.60 62.79
N ALA A 326 -29.67 -13.59 62.96
CA ALA A 326 -29.51 -14.29 64.24
C ALA A 326 -28.92 -13.37 65.35
N GLU A 327 -27.99 -12.48 65.01
CA GLU A 327 -27.52 -11.44 65.93
C GLU A 327 -28.61 -10.41 66.25
N GLY A 328 -29.41 -10.00 65.26
CA GLY A 328 -30.56 -9.12 65.43
C GLY A 328 -31.64 -9.73 66.33
N GLU A 329 -31.91 -11.03 66.19
CA GLU A 329 -32.85 -11.76 67.04
C GLU A 329 -32.31 -11.91 68.48
N LEU A 330 -31.00 -12.14 68.66
CA LEU A 330 -30.34 -12.11 69.97
C LEU A 330 -30.39 -10.71 70.62
N LEU A 331 -30.17 -9.64 69.84
CA LEU A 331 -30.30 -8.27 70.31
C LEU A 331 -31.76 -7.95 70.68
N ARG A 332 -32.73 -8.45 69.92
CA ARG A 332 -34.17 -8.30 70.22
C ARG A 332 -34.56 -8.99 71.52
N GLN A 333 -34.13 -10.25 71.72
CA GLN A 333 -34.30 -10.97 72.99
C GLN A 333 -33.65 -10.22 74.17
N ARG A 334 -32.48 -9.59 73.94
CA ARG A 334 -31.79 -8.79 74.95
C ARG A 334 -32.49 -7.47 75.25
N LEU A 335 -33.12 -6.83 74.25
CA LEU A 335 -33.97 -5.66 74.45
C LEU A 335 -35.26 -6.02 75.21
N GLU A 336 -35.92 -7.13 74.87
CA GLU A 336 -37.09 -7.63 75.61
C GLU A 336 -36.74 -7.97 77.07
N ALA A 337 -35.57 -8.53 77.33
CA ALA A 337 -35.06 -8.76 78.69
C ALA A 337 -34.79 -7.44 79.45
N LEU A 338 -34.25 -6.42 78.79
CA LEU A 338 -34.03 -5.09 79.39
C LEU A 338 -35.34 -4.32 79.61
N GLU A 339 -36.31 -4.43 78.70
CA GLU A 339 -37.66 -3.89 78.89
C GLU A 339 -38.35 -4.57 80.09
N ALA A 340 -38.18 -5.88 80.28
CA ALA A 340 -38.67 -6.61 81.44
C ALA A 340 -37.97 -6.20 82.76
N GLU A 341 -36.64 -6.07 82.78
CA GLU A 341 -35.90 -5.57 83.95
C GLU A 341 -36.33 -4.13 84.31
N LEU A 342 -36.54 -3.27 83.31
CA LEU A 342 -37.01 -1.89 83.53
C LEU A 342 -38.44 -1.87 84.11
N ALA A 343 -39.31 -2.77 83.64
CA ALA A 343 -40.65 -2.95 84.22
C ALA A 343 -40.60 -3.44 85.68
N GLU A 344 -39.71 -4.39 85.99
CA GLU A 344 -39.48 -4.85 87.36
C GLU A 344 -38.97 -3.71 88.26
N ARG A 345 -37.97 -2.93 87.79
CA ARG A 345 -37.45 -1.76 88.52
C ARG A 345 -38.48 -0.67 88.77
N THR A 346 -39.38 -0.42 87.83
CA THR A 346 -40.48 0.53 88.03
C THR A 346 -41.50 0.01 89.05
N GLN A 347 -41.79 -1.30 89.06
CA GLN A 347 -42.63 -1.94 90.06
C GLN A 347 -41.98 -1.95 91.47
N GLU A 348 -40.66 -2.19 91.57
CA GLU A 348 -39.88 -2.02 92.80
C GLU A 348 -40.01 -0.58 93.32
N ALA A 349 -39.79 0.42 92.47
CA ALA A 349 -39.89 1.83 92.82
C ALA A 349 -41.32 2.22 93.28
N GLU A 350 -42.37 1.67 92.66
CA GLU A 350 -43.74 1.85 93.14
C GLU A 350 -44.01 1.17 94.49
N SER A 351 -43.45 -0.01 94.74
CA SER A 351 -43.58 -0.69 96.03
C SER A 351 -42.89 0.10 97.15
N LEU A 352 -41.70 0.66 96.86
CA LEU A 352 -40.97 1.55 97.76
C LEU A 352 -41.76 2.84 98.03
N ARG A 353 -42.34 3.47 96.99
CA ARG A 353 -43.28 4.61 97.14
C ARG A 353 -44.43 4.29 98.08
N ARG A 354 -45.11 3.14 97.93
CA ARG A 354 -46.22 2.73 98.82
C ARG A 354 -45.75 2.56 100.27
N SER A 355 -44.60 1.90 100.48
CA SER A 355 -44.04 1.71 101.83
C SER A 355 -43.56 3.03 102.50
N LEU A 356 -43.12 4.01 101.70
CA LEU A 356 -42.73 5.34 102.16
C LEU A 356 -43.96 6.19 102.49
N ALA A 357 -45.03 6.10 101.69
CA ALA A 357 -46.30 6.76 101.96
C ALA A 357 -46.97 6.21 103.24
N GLU A 358 -46.93 4.89 103.47
CA GLU A 358 -47.38 4.31 104.75
C GLU A 358 -46.58 4.85 105.94
N LYS A 359 -45.25 4.95 105.83
CA LYS A 359 -44.39 5.48 106.90
C LYS A 359 -44.53 6.99 107.13
N ALA A 360 -44.88 7.76 106.10
CA ALA A 360 -45.12 9.20 106.22
C ALA A 360 -46.32 9.56 107.10
N SER A 361 -47.29 8.64 107.24
CA SER A 361 -48.53 8.85 108.03
C SER A 361 -48.34 9.09 109.54
N HIS A 362 -47.11 9.02 110.06
CA HIS A 362 -46.82 9.02 111.51
C HIS A 362 -45.80 10.10 111.98
N SER A 363 -45.36 11.07 111.14
CA SER A 363 -44.38 12.08 111.59
C SER A 363 -44.34 13.39 110.77
N SER A 364 -45.05 14.44 111.22
CA SER A 364 -45.17 15.74 110.53
C SER A 364 -43.95 16.69 110.63
N SER A 365 -42.73 16.14 110.70
CA SER A 365 -41.48 16.92 110.74
C SER A 365 -40.37 16.35 109.84
N ALA A 366 -40.63 15.27 109.10
CA ALA A 366 -39.69 14.67 108.14
C ALA A 366 -40.02 15.03 106.67
N GLU A 367 -41.23 15.53 106.42
CA GLU A 367 -41.88 15.61 105.09
C GLU A 367 -41.05 16.37 104.05
N LEU A 368 -40.45 17.52 104.40
CA LEU A 368 -39.70 18.36 103.44
C LEU A 368 -38.43 17.68 102.89
N LYS A 369 -37.69 16.92 103.71
CA LYS A 369 -36.50 16.18 103.23
C LYS A 369 -36.86 14.87 102.54
N GLN A 370 -38.01 14.29 102.89
CA GLN A 370 -38.50 13.08 102.24
C GLN A 370 -39.03 13.38 100.83
N GLN A 371 -39.70 14.52 100.64
CA GLN A 371 -40.16 14.97 99.33
C GLN A 371 -39.00 15.24 98.37
N GLU A 372 -37.92 15.90 98.84
CA GLU A 372 -36.73 16.18 98.02
C GLU A 372 -36.02 14.89 97.54
N VAL A 373 -36.02 13.83 98.36
CA VAL A 373 -35.51 12.49 97.95
C VAL A 373 -36.46 11.81 96.97
N ILE A 374 -37.78 11.91 97.16
CA ILE A 374 -38.78 11.36 96.24
C ILE A 374 -38.69 12.04 94.87
N ASP A 375 -38.58 13.36 94.83
CA ASP A 375 -38.48 14.14 93.58
C ASP A 375 -37.15 13.88 92.86
N ASN A 376 -36.04 13.66 93.59
CA ASN A 376 -34.77 13.26 93.00
C ASN A 376 -34.82 11.84 92.43
N LEU A 377 -35.44 10.88 93.14
CA LEU A 377 -35.70 9.54 92.61
C LEU A 377 -36.64 9.56 91.40
N HIS A 378 -37.63 10.45 91.36
CA HIS A 378 -38.49 10.64 90.18
C HIS A 378 -37.69 11.14 88.98
N ARG A 379 -36.78 12.09 89.20
CA ARG A 379 -35.89 12.59 88.14
C ARG A 379 -34.96 11.49 87.63
N GLN A 380 -34.31 10.72 88.52
CA GLN A 380 -33.44 9.61 88.13
C GLN A 380 -34.20 8.48 87.40
N VAL A 381 -35.40 8.12 87.85
CA VAL A 381 -36.22 7.12 87.15
C VAL A 381 -36.66 7.63 85.77
N ALA A 382 -37.08 8.90 85.65
CA ALA A 382 -37.45 9.48 84.37
C ALA A 382 -36.25 9.61 83.41
N GLU A 383 -35.07 9.98 83.90
CA GLU A 383 -33.83 10.03 83.11
C GLU A 383 -33.41 8.63 82.63
N LEU A 384 -33.50 7.61 83.49
CA LEU A 384 -33.22 6.21 83.11
C LEU A 384 -34.26 5.64 82.15
N GLN A 385 -35.55 5.93 82.35
CA GLN A 385 -36.60 5.54 81.41
C GLN A 385 -36.39 6.19 80.04
N HIS A 386 -36.10 7.50 80.00
CA HIS A 386 -35.87 8.19 78.73
C HIS A 386 -34.59 7.72 78.03
N ALA A 387 -33.51 7.46 78.77
CA ALA A 387 -32.28 6.88 78.22
C ALA A 387 -32.50 5.46 77.68
N ALA A 388 -33.31 4.64 78.37
CA ALA A 388 -33.68 3.31 77.92
C ALA A 388 -34.55 3.35 76.65
N GLU A 389 -35.59 4.21 76.61
CA GLU A 389 -36.40 4.42 75.41
C GLU A 389 -35.56 4.92 74.22
N GLN A 390 -34.63 5.85 74.45
CA GLN A 390 -33.70 6.30 73.41
C GLN A 390 -32.80 5.16 72.91
N ALA A 391 -32.26 4.32 73.80
CA ALA A 391 -31.43 3.18 73.43
C ALA A 391 -32.22 2.09 72.68
N VAL A 392 -33.44 1.78 73.11
CA VAL A 392 -34.35 0.83 72.44
C VAL A 392 -34.71 1.34 71.04
N ASN A 393 -35.08 2.62 70.92
CA ASN A 393 -35.44 3.22 69.63
C ASN A 393 -34.23 3.29 68.68
N ALA A 394 -33.04 3.68 69.17
CA ALA A 394 -31.81 3.67 68.39
C ALA A 394 -31.41 2.25 67.93
N GLY A 395 -31.61 1.23 68.78
CA GLY A 395 -31.41 -0.17 68.40
C GLY A 395 -32.39 -0.65 67.33
N ARG A 396 -33.67 -0.26 67.43
CA ARG A 396 -34.69 -0.57 66.42
C ARG A 396 -34.43 0.11 65.08
N THR A 397 -33.96 1.36 65.05
CA THR A 397 -33.58 2.04 63.80
C THR A 397 -32.33 1.42 63.19
N ALA A 398 -31.29 1.13 63.98
CA ALA A 398 -30.07 0.51 63.48
C ALA A 398 -30.31 -0.90 62.90
N LEU A 399 -31.22 -1.69 63.49
CA LEU A 399 -31.60 -3.00 62.96
C LEU A 399 -32.36 -2.86 61.62
N ALA A 400 -33.30 -1.92 61.51
CA ALA A 400 -34.04 -1.68 60.28
C ALA A 400 -33.13 -1.18 59.13
N GLU A 401 -32.18 -0.28 59.44
CA GLU A 401 -31.18 0.20 58.49
C GLU A 401 -30.25 -0.93 58.01
N ALA A 402 -29.87 -1.86 58.90
CA ALA A 402 -29.07 -3.04 58.54
C ALA A 402 -29.84 -4.04 57.67
N GLU A 403 -31.12 -4.31 57.99
CA GLU A 403 -31.99 -5.17 57.18
C GLU A 403 -32.20 -4.60 55.76
N GLU A 404 -32.42 -3.28 55.64
CA GLU A 404 -32.59 -2.61 54.35
C GLU A 404 -31.28 -2.59 53.54
N ALA A 405 -30.13 -2.34 54.18
CA ALA A 405 -28.82 -2.39 53.54
C ALA A 405 -28.48 -3.79 52.99
N HIS A 406 -28.65 -4.85 53.79
CA HIS A 406 -28.41 -6.22 53.34
C HIS A 406 -29.37 -6.66 52.24
N LYS A 407 -30.63 -6.20 52.27
CA LYS A 407 -31.58 -6.46 51.20
C LYS A 407 -31.14 -5.81 49.88
N ALA A 408 -30.73 -4.55 49.92
CA ALA A 408 -30.23 -3.84 48.72
C ALA A 408 -28.95 -4.46 48.15
N GLU A 409 -28.08 -5.02 49.00
CA GLU A 409 -26.89 -5.76 48.57
C GLU A 409 -27.26 -7.09 47.90
N LEU A 410 -28.24 -7.81 48.44
CA LEU A 410 -28.73 -9.08 47.90
C LEU A 410 -29.45 -8.89 46.55
N ASP A 411 -30.35 -7.90 46.45
CA ASP A 411 -31.03 -7.52 45.19
C ASP A 411 -29.99 -7.14 44.10
N ARG A 412 -28.88 -6.50 44.49
CA ARG A 412 -27.78 -6.15 43.58
C ARG A 412 -26.99 -7.36 43.08
N LEU A 413 -26.68 -8.31 43.97
CA LEU A 413 -25.97 -9.54 43.61
C LEU A 413 -26.84 -10.46 42.73
N GLU A 414 -28.14 -10.57 43.01
CA GLU A 414 -29.08 -11.30 42.15
C GLU A 414 -29.15 -10.69 40.74
N ALA A 415 -29.21 -9.36 40.63
CA ALA A 415 -29.18 -8.67 39.33
C ALA A 415 -27.86 -8.90 38.57
N GLN A 416 -26.72 -8.97 39.26
CA GLN A 416 -25.42 -9.28 38.65
C GLN A 416 -25.35 -10.74 38.16
N ALA A 417 -25.83 -11.70 38.95
CA ALA A 417 -25.91 -13.11 38.55
C ALA A 417 -26.84 -13.32 37.34
N ALA A 418 -28.00 -12.66 37.31
CA ALA A 418 -28.93 -12.72 36.18
C ALA A 418 -28.31 -12.15 34.88
N ALA A 419 -27.60 -11.02 34.96
CA ALA A 419 -26.91 -10.42 33.83
C ALA A 419 -25.74 -11.28 33.30
N ALA A 420 -25.01 -11.96 34.20
CA ALA A 420 -23.98 -12.93 33.80
C ALA A 420 -24.59 -14.14 33.07
N GLY A 421 -25.70 -14.69 33.58
CA GLY A 421 -26.42 -15.80 32.94
C GLY A 421 -26.94 -15.46 31.54
N GLN A 422 -27.46 -14.24 31.32
CA GLN A 422 -27.88 -13.79 30.00
C GLN A 422 -26.72 -13.73 29.00
N ARG A 423 -25.55 -13.19 29.40
CA ARG A 423 -24.36 -13.15 28.53
C ARG A 423 -23.85 -14.53 28.15
N VAL A 424 -23.85 -15.49 29.09
CA VAL A 424 -23.49 -16.89 28.78
C VAL A 424 -24.43 -17.49 27.73
N ALA A 425 -25.73 -17.25 27.84
CA ALA A 425 -26.72 -17.75 26.87
C ALA A 425 -26.56 -17.10 25.48
N GLU A 426 -26.29 -15.79 25.41
CA GLU A 426 -26.01 -15.09 24.15
C GLU A 426 -24.74 -15.63 23.47
N LEU A 427 -23.64 -15.75 24.21
CA LEU A 427 -22.37 -16.27 23.70
C LEU A 427 -22.50 -17.73 23.22
N GLU A 428 -23.15 -18.61 24.00
CA GLU A 428 -23.41 -20.00 23.60
C GLU A 428 -24.23 -20.10 22.31
N GLN A 429 -25.13 -19.15 22.04
CA GLN A 429 -25.86 -19.13 20.77
C GLN A 429 -24.96 -18.69 19.61
N THR A 430 -24.11 -17.67 19.78
CA THR A 430 -23.16 -17.25 18.73
C THR A 430 -22.16 -18.35 18.35
N VAL A 431 -21.75 -19.19 19.31
CA VAL A 431 -20.88 -20.35 19.04
C VAL A 431 -21.61 -21.38 18.17
N ARG A 432 -22.88 -21.72 18.46
CA ARG A 432 -23.68 -22.66 17.65
C ARG A 432 -23.91 -22.14 16.23
N ASP A 433 -24.17 -20.85 16.08
CA ASP A 433 -24.35 -20.23 14.76
C ASP A 433 -23.06 -20.29 13.94
N ALA A 434 -21.89 -20.00 14.55
CA ALA A 434 -20.58 -20.12 13.91
C ALA A 434 -20.23 -21.57 13.51
N GLU A 435 -20.50 -22.56 14.37
CA GLU A 435 -20.33 -23.98 14.04
C GLU A 435 -21.19 -24.39 12.84
N SER A 436 -22.46 -23.94 12.80
CA SER A 436 -23.38 -24.26 11.72
C SER A 436 -22.89 -23.72 10.36
N TRP A 437 -22.30 -22.52 10.37
CA TRP A 437 -21.71 -21.88 9.20
C TRP A 437 -20.47 -22.64 8.71
N SER A 438 -19.58 -23.07 9.62
CA SER A 438 -18.39 -23.86 9.25
C SER A 438 -18.77 -25.15 8.53
N ARG A 439 -19.76 -25.90 9.04
CA ARG A 439 -20.21 -27.17 8.42
C ARG A 439 -20.86 -26.94 7.06
N ALA A 440 -21.58 -25.83 6.88
CA ALA A 440 -22.15 -25.45 5.59
C ALA A 440 -21.07 -25.06 4.55
N MET A 441 -19.96 -24.47 4.99
CA MET A 441 -18.85 -24.12 4.12
C MET A 441 -18.06 -25.37 3.66
N GLU A 442 -17.76 -26.29 4.58
CA GLU A 442 -17.11 -27.58 4.27
C GLU A 442 -17.87 -28.37 3.18
N HIS A 443 -19.20 -28.43 3.25
CA HIS A 443 -20.01 -29.10 2.23
C HIS A 443 -19.84 -28.46 0.84
N ARG A 444 -19.89 -27.13 0.76
CA ARG A 444 -19.78 -26.38 -0.50
C ARG A 444 -18.40 -26.51 -1.15
N VAL A 445 -17.34 -26.64 -0.35
CA VAL A 445 -15.98 -26.93 -0.84
C VAL A 445 -15.97 -28.28 -1.56
N THR A 446 -16.48 -29.34 -0.92
CA THR A 446 -16.48 -30.69 -1.52
C THR A 446 -17.32 -30.81 -2.80
N GLU A 447 -18.43 -30.07 -2.91
CA GLU A 447 -19.25 -30.03 -4.14
C GLU A 447 -18.49 -29.39 -5.32
N VAL A 448 -17.71 -28.35 -5.06
CA VAL A 448 -16.93 -27.63 -6.07
C VAL A 448 -15.77 -28.47 -6.58
N GLU A 449 -15.06 -29.18 -5.70
CA GLU A 449 -13.97 -30.09 -6.07
C GLU A 449 -14.47 -31.21 -7.01
N GLN A 450 -15.58 -31.88 -6.65
CA GLN A 450 -16.17 -32.94 -7.48
C GLN A 450 -16.65 -32.43 -8.85
N ALA A 451 -17.18 -31.20 -8.90
CA ALA A 451 -17.57 -30.55 -10.15
C ALA A 451 -16.37 -30.15 -11.03
N ALA A 452 -15.22 -29.82 -10.44
CA ALA A 452 -14.00 -29.53 -11.18
C ALA A 452 -13.34 -30.82 -11.74
N GLU A 453 -13.20 -31.87 -10.91
CA GLU A 453 -12.59 -33.14 -11.34
C GLU A 453 -13.33 -33.79 -12.52
N SER A 454 -14.67 -33.77 -12.49
CA SER A 454 -15.49 -34.36 -13.55
C SER A 454 -15.29 -33.66 -14.90
N ARG A 455 -15.23 -32.33 -14.92
CA ARG A 455 -14.97 -31.53 -16.13
C ARG A 455 -13.58 -31.76 -16.71
N ILE A 456 -12.56 -31.94 -15.86
CA ILE A 456 -11.19 -32.22 -16.30
C ILE A 456 -11.14 -33.59 -17.00
N ARG A 457 -11.71 -34.64 -16.38
CA ARG A 457 -11.76 -35.99 -16.99
C ARG A 457 -12.50 -36.02 -18.34
N GLU A 458 -13.57 -35.25 -18.48
CA GLU A 458 -14.27 -35.10 -19.77
C GLU A 458 -13.41 -34.43 -20.84
N ALA A 459 -12.63 -33.41 -20.48
CA ALA A 459 -11.76 -32.70 -21.41
C ALA A 459 -10.55 -33.54 -21.83
N GLU A 460 -9.92 -34.26 -20.90
CA GLU A 460 -8.82 -35.21 -21.16
C GLU A 460 -9.26 -36.32 -22.13
N ALA A 461 -10.45 -36.89 -21.93
CA ALA A 461 -11.01 -37.90 -22.82
C ALA A 461 -11.25 -37.38 -24.26
N GLN A 462 -11.64 -36.11 -24.42
CA GLN A 462 -11.81 -35.47 -25.73
C GLN A 462 -10.47 -35.21 -26.42
N ALA A 463 -9.46 -34.74 -25.69
CA ALA A 463 -8.11 -34.52 -26.22
C ALA A 463 -7.44 -35.83 -26.68
N ALA A 464 -7.61 -36.92 -25.94
CA ALA A 464 -7.13 -38.25 -26.31
C ALA A 464 -7.76 -38.74 -27.63
N LEU A 465 -9.08 -38.58 -27.79
CA LEU A 465 -9.81 -38.97 -29.00
C LEU A 465 -9.36 -38.16 -30.24
N LEU A 466 -9.13 -36.85 -30.08
CA LEU A 466 -8.64 -35.98 -31.15
C LEU A 466 -7.19 -36.33 -31.54
N SER A 467 -6.34 -36.62 -30.57
CA SER A 467 -4.94 -37.03 -30.80
C SER A 467 -4.87 -38.33 -31.62
N GLN A 468 -5.66 -39.34 -31.25
CA GLN A 468 -5.77 -40.60 -32.01
C GLN A 468 -6.25 -40.37 -33.46
N LYS A 469 -7.18 -39.43 -33.67
CA LYS A 469 -7.64 -39.10 -35.03
C LYS A 469 -6.56 -38.40 -35.85
N ILE A 470 -5.79 -37.48 -35.26
CA ILE A 470 -4.66 -36.81 -35.94
C ILE A 470 -3.60 -37.84 -36.37
N GLU A 471 -3.17 -38.73 -35.48
CA GLU A 471 -2.19 -39.78 -35.79
C GLU A 471 -2.66 -40.68 -36.96
N SER A 472 -3.94 -41.06 -36.97
CA SER A 472 -4.52 -41.85 -38.07
C SER A 472 -4.45 -41.12 -39.42
N LEU A 473 -4.72 -39.81 -39.46
CA LEU A 473 -4.70 -39.00 -40.68
C LEU A 473 -3.29 -38.65 -41.15
N GLU A 474 -2.35 -38.42 -40.23
CA GLU A 474 -0.93 -38.24 -40.57
C GLU A 474 -0.35 -39.51 -41.20
N SER A 475 -0.75 -40.70 -40.70
CA SER A 475 -0.37 -41.98 -41.32
C SER A 475 -0.92 -42.12 -42.76
N ALA A 476 -2.15 -41.69 -43.02
CA ALA A 476 -2.77 -41.70 -44.34
C ALA A 476 -2.09 -40.70 -45.30
N LEU A 477 -1.78 -39.49 -44.82
CA LEU A 477 -1.07 -38.48 -45.60
C LEU A 477 0.35 -38.94 -45.97
N ALA A 478 1.05 -39.62 -45.05
CA ALA A 478 2.36 -40.19 -45.30
C ALA A 478 2.32 -41.31 -46.36
N GLN A 479 1.27 -42.15 -46.37
CA GLN A 479 1.07 -43.15 -47.43
C GLN A 479 0.77 -42.50 -48.78
N ALA A 480 -0.07 -41.45 -48.81
CA ALA A 480 -0.39 -40.74 -50.05
C ALA A 480 0.85 -40.04 -50.67
N LYS A 481 1.69 -39.41 -49.84
CA LYS A 481 2.92 -38.74 -50.30
C LYS A 481 4.00 -39.70 -50.79
N ARG A 482 4.04 -40.95 -50.30
CA ARG A 482 4.88 -42.01 -50.89
C ARG A 482 4.41 -42.38 -52.30
N GLY A 483 3.11 -42.63 -52.47
CA GLY A 483 2.53 -42.94 -53.78
C GLY A 483 2.69 -41.80 -54.81
N GLU A 484 2.74 -40.54 -54.38
CA GLU A 484 3.06 -39.42 -55.27
C GLU A 484 4.54 -39.41 -55.68
N ALA A 485 5.46 -39.68 -54.75
CA ALA A 485 6.89 -39.74 -55.05
C ALA A 485 7.22 -40.87 -56.05
N GLU A 486 6.63 -42.05 -55.85
CA GLU A 486 6.74 -43.21 -56.75
C GLU A 486 6.25 -42.86 -58.18
N ALA A 487 5.06 -42.26 -58.29
CA ALA A 487 4.49 -41.85 -59.58
C ALA A 487 5.33 -40.76 -60.31
N ARG A 488 5.95 -39.84 -59.55
CA ARG A 488 6.86 -38.82 -60.11
C ARG A 488 8.17 -39.44 -60.60
N GLU A 489 8.67 -40.47 -59.92
CA GLU A 489 9.90 -41.17 -60.35
C GLU A 489 9.67 -41.99 -61.63
N GLU A 490 8.53 -42.66 -61.76
CA GLU A 490 8.14 -43.36 -62.99
C GLU A 490 7.94 -42.39 -64.18
N ALA A 491 7.37 -41.21 -63.94
CA ALA A 491 7.27 -40.15 -64.95
C ALA A 491 8.65 -39.63 -65.38
N ALA A 492 9.61 -39.51 -64.45
CA ALA A 492 10.98 -39.09 -64.76
C ALA A 492 11.74 -40.18 -65.55
N ARG A 493 11.60 -41.45 -65.16
CA ARG A 493 12.24 -42.59 -65.86
C ARG A 493 11.72 -42.76 -67.29
N SER A 494 10.41 -42.61 -67.50
CA SER A 494 9.81 -42.68 -68.85
C SER A 494 10.20 -41.48 -69.74
N ALA A 495 10.37 -40.28 -69.17
CA ALA A 495 10.93 -39.14 -69.89
C ALA A 495 12.40 -39.36 -70.30
N ALA A 496 13.23 -39.87 -69.40
CA ALA A 496 14.65 -40.16 -69.68
C ALA A 496 14.84 -41.21 -70.80
N LEU A 497 14.01 -42.27 -70.81
CA LEU A 497 14.01 -43.27 -71.88
C LEU A 497 13.60 -42.68 -73.25
N ALA A 498 12.68 -41.71 -73.26
CA ALA A 498 12.30 -41.01 -74.48
C ALA A 498 13.42 -40.10 -75.02
N GLU A 499 14.12 -39.37 -74.14
CA GLU A 499 15.30 -38.58 -74.52
C GLU A 499 16.45 -39.47 -75.03
N GLU A 500 16.71 -40.61 -74.38
CA GLU A 500 17.75 -41.53 -74.85
C GLU A 500 17.42 -42.14 -76.22
N ALA A 501 16.16 -42.51 -76.46
CA ALA A 501 15.71 -42.98 -77.77
C ALA A 501 15.87 -41.90 -78.85
N GLN A 502 15.52 -40.64 -78.54
CA GLN A 502 15.68 -39.51 -79.46
C GLN A 502 17.15 -39.23 -79.77
N ALA A 503 18.04 -39.27 -78.77
CA ALA A 503 19.49 -39.11 -78.96
C ALA A 503 20.10 -40.20 -79.85
N ARG A 504 19.70 -41.47 -79.65
CA ARG A 504 20.15 -42.60 -80.49
C ARG A 504 19.69 -42.45 -81.95
N LEU A 505 18.46 -41.99 -82.18
CA LEU A 505 17.94 -41.73 -83.54
C LEU A 505 18.72 -40.59 -84.24
N LEU A 506 18.97 -39.47 -83.55
CA LEU A 506 19.76 -38.35 -84.10
C LEU A 506 21.21 -38.76 -84.44
N THR A 507 21.79 -39.68 -83.65
CA THR A 507 23.14 -40.20 -83.93
C THR A 507 23.14 -41.10 -85.17
N SER A 508 22.07 -41.90 -85.36
CA SER A 508 21.91 -42.78 -86.52
C SER A 508 21.70 -42.01 -87.83
N THR A 509 20.91 -40.92 -87.83
CA THR A 509 20.68 -40.12 -89.04
C THR A 509 21.91 -39.32 -89.46
N ALA A 510 22.70 -38.82 -88.49
CA ALA A 510 23.99 -38.18 -88.77
C ALA A 510 24.96 -39.15 -89.46
N GLY A 511 25.05 -40.40 -88.97
CA GLY A 511 25.89 -41.44 -89.58
C GLY A 511 25.47 -41.80 -91.01
N ALA A 512 24.18 -42.03 -91.23
CA ALA A 512 23.64 -42.36 -92.57
C ALA A 512 23.88 -41.22 -93.58
N SER A 513 23.64 -39.97 -93.19
CA SER A 513 23.87 -38.80 -94.05
C SER A 513 25.35 -38.67 -94.47
N GLN A 514 26.29 -39.00 -93.58
CA GLN A 514 27.71 -38.99 -93.92
C GLN A 514 28.08 -40.10 -94.91
N THR A 515 27.49 -41.30 -94.79
CA THR A 515 27.73 -42.40 -95.76
C THR A 515 27.20 -42.10 -97.16
N ILE A 516 26.10 -41.34 -97.28
CA ILE A 516 25.56 -40.92 -98.60
C ILE A 516 26.57 -39.98 -99.28
N LEU A 517 27.06 -38.96 -98.59
CA LEU A 517 28.05 -38.01 -99.13
C LEU A 517 29.35 -38.69 -99.60
N ASP A 518 29.83 -39.71 -98.87
CA ASP A 518 31.01 -40.48 -99.27
C ASP A 518 30.74 -41.35 -100.53
N LEU A 519 29.53 -41.90 -100.67
CA LEU A 519 29.11 -42.68 -101.85
C LEU A 519 28.89 -41.79 -103.09
N GLU A 520 28.24 -40.63 -102.95
CA GLU A 520 28.07 -39.63 -104.01
C GLU A 520 29.43 -39.13 -104.52
N ARG A 521 30.35 -38.81 -103.61
CA ARG A 521 31.71 -38.41 -103.98
C ARG A 521 32.41 -39.51 -104.79
N ARG A 522 32.26 -40.77 -104.37
CA ARG A 522 32.90 -41.89 -105.05
C ARG A 522 32.28 -42.20 -106.42
N SER A 523 30.97 -42.03 -106.58
CA SER A 523 30.31 -42.20 -107.88
C SER A 523 30.72 -41.09 -108.87
N ALA A 524 30.92 -39.85 -108.39
CA ALA A 524 31.48 -38.75 -109.19
C ALA A 524 32.94 -39.02 -109.63
N GLU A 525 33.79 -39.52 -108.73
CA GLU A 525 35.17 -39.95 -109.05
C GLU A 525 35.23 -41.06 -110.10
N LEU A 526 34.23 -41.97 -110.14
CA LEU A 526 34.12 -43.00 -111.18
C LEU A 526 33.58 -42.45 -112.50
N ALA A 527 32.67 -41.48 -112.48
CA ALA A 527 32.17 -40.83 -113.69
C ALA A 527 33.30 -40.11 -114.45
N GLU A 528 34.16 -39.37 -113.76
CA GLU A 528 35.33 -38.72 -114.36
C GLU A 528 36.31 -39.73 -114.98
N GLN A 529 36.47 -40.91 -114.36
CA GLN A 529 37.30 -41.98 -114.92
C GLN A 529 36.67 -42.65 -116.15
N ILE A 530 35.34 -42.78 -116.20
CA ILE A 530 34.63 -43.29 -117.38
C ILE A 530 34.78 -42.30 -118.53
N ASP A 531 34.54 -41.00 -118.31
CA ASP A 531 34.70 -39.95 -119.33
C ASP A 531 36.15 -39.89 -119.87
N ALA A 532 37.14 -40.05 -118.99
CA ALA A 532 38.55 -40.13 -119.39
C ALA A 532 38.84 -41.36 -120.28
N LEU A 533 38.33 -42.55 -119.93
CA LEU A 533 38.49 -43.77 -120.74
C LEU A 533 37.71 -43.71 -122.06
N GLU A 534 36.53 -43.06 -122.10
CA GLU A 534 35.80 -42.81 -123.34
C GLU A 534 36.59 -41.86 -124.26
N ALA A 535 37.20 -40.81 -123.71
CA ALA A 535 38.09 -39.93 -124.46
C ALA A 535 39.34 -40.67 -124.97
N GLU A 536 39.92 -41.60 -124.20
CA GLU A 536 41.02 -42.46 -124.65
C GLU A 536 40.59 -43.42 -125.77
N LEU A 537 39.42 -44.06 -125.65
CA LEU A 537 38.83 -44.88 -126.72
C LEU A 537 38.53 -44.07 -127.99
N ALA A 538 38.04 -42.84 -127.86
CA ALA A 538 37.82 -41.94 -128.99
C ALA A 538 39.14 -41.54 -129.68
N ARG A 539 40.20 -41.27 -128.91
CA ARG A 539 41.56 -41.03 -129.43
C ARG A 539 42.13 -42.27 -130.11
N ALA A 540 41.97 -43.46 -129.53
CA ALA A 540 42.43 -44.72 -130.11
C ALA A 540 41.76 -45.03 -131.46
N ARG A 541 40.48 -44.67 -131.62
CA ARG A 541 39.72 -44.83 -132.87
C ARG A 541 40.03 -43.77 -133.93
N THR A 542 40.41 -42.56 -133.53
CA THR A 542 40.67 -41.45 -134.48
C THR A 542 42.14 -41.30 -134.85
N GLY A 543 43.06 -41.81 -134.02
CA GLY A 543 44.49 -41.55 -134.12
C GLY A 543 45.33 -42.53 -134.96
N ASN A 544 44.77 -43.61 -135.53
CA ASN A 544 45.59 -44.59 -136.26
C ASN A 544 45.21 -44.74 -137.75
N SER A 545 45.95 -44.01 -138.59
CA SER A 545 45.91 -44.09 -140.05
C SER A 545 47.27 -44.43 -140.68
N SER A 546 48.15 -45.17 -139.97
CA SER A 546 49.37 -45.73 -140.58
C SER A 546 49.93 -46.98 -139.89
N SER A 547 49.91 -48.10 -140.62
CA SER A 547 50.90 -49.19 -140.54
C SER A 547 51.31 -49.72 -139.16
N ALA A 548 50.39 -50.38 -138.46
CA ALA A 548 50.68 -51.35 -137.40
C ALA A 548 49.78 -52.60 -137.60
N PRO A 549 50.20 -53.82 -137.21
CA PRO A 549 49.40 -55.03 -137.40
C PRO A 549 48.14 -55.01 -136.52
N GLY A 550 46.98 -55.29 -137.14
CA GLY A 550 45.66 -54.99 -136.57
C GLY A 550 45.29 -55.72 -135.27
N ASP A 551 45.95 -56.84 -134.97
CA ASP A 551 45.62 -57.68 -133.80
C ASP A 551 45.95 -56.98 -132.47
N ALA A 552 47.07 -56.23 -132.41
CA ALA A 552 47.47 -55.51 -131.21
C ALA A 552 46.54 -54.32 -130.90
N GLN A 553 46.00 -53.66 -131.94
CA GLN A 553 45.02 -52.58 -131.77
C GLN A 553 43.68 -53.16 -131.26
N ALA A 554 43.25 -54.31 -131.79
CA ALA A 554 42.04 -55.00 -131.35
C ALA A 554 42.13 -55.46 -129.87
N GLU A 555 43.27 -55.96 -129.43
CA GLU A 555 43.50 -56.28 -128.01
C GLU A 555 43.46 -55.04 -127.10
N ALA A 556 44.07 -53.92 -127.50
CA ALA A 556 44.05 -52.69 -126.73
C ALA A 556 42.61 -52.14 -126.59
N ASP A 557 41.86 -52.10 -127.69
CA ASP A 557 40.45 -51.71 -127.73
C ASP A 557 39.58 -52.64 -126.86
N ALA A 558 39.87 -53.94 -126.85
CA ALA A 558 39.16 -54.92 -126.02
C ALA A 558 39.41 -54.67 -124.53
N ARG A 559 40.67 -54.46 -124.11
CA ARG A 559 41.03 -54.17 -122.71
C ARG A 559 40.44 -52.85 -122.22
N LEU A 560 40.41 -51.81 -123.07
CA LEU A 560 39.76 -50.53 -122.72
C LEU A 560 38.24 -50.68 -122.58
N LYS A 561 37.58 -51.43 -123.48
CA LYS A 561 36.14 -51.73 -123.36
C LYS A 561 35.81 -52.56 -122.12
N GLU A 562 36.64 -53.54 -121.78
CA GLU A 562 36.49 -54.36 -120.58
C GLU A 562 36.65 -53.52 -119.30
N ARG A 563 37.65 -52.65 -119.26
CA ARG A 563 37.87 -51.73 -118.13
C ARG A 563 36.74 -50.71 -117.98
N LEU A 564 36.24 -50.15 -119.09
CA LEU A 564 35.09 -49.26 -119.09
C LEU A 564 33.82 -49.98 -118.59
N ALA A 565 33.57 -51.20 -119.08
CA ALA A 565 32.45 -52.01 -118.60
C ALA A 565 32.57 -52.40 -117.11
N ALA A 566 33.80 -52.55 -116.59
CA ALA A 566 34.03 -52.76 -115.15
C ALA A 566 33.72 -51.50 -114.32
N LEU A 567 34.20 -50.32 -114.73
CA LEU A 567 33.93 -49.07 -114.02
C LEU A 567 32.46 -48.66 -114.09
N MET A 568 31.76 -48.91 -115.20
CA MET A 568 30.30 -48.69 -115.28
C MET A 568 29.55 -49.56 -114.28
N ARG A 569 29.91 -50.84 -114.13
CA ARG A 569 29.32 -51.72 -113.09
C ARG A 569 29.62 -51.23 -111.69
N GLU A 570 30.86 -50.82 -111.40
CA GLU A 570 31.24 -50.27 -110.09
C GLU A 570 30.45 -49.00 -109.77
N ARG A 571 30.26 -48.10 -110.76
CA ARG A 571 29.43 -46.90 -110.61
C ARG A 571 27.96 -47.25 -110.34
N ASP A 572 27.40 -48.19 -111.09
CA ASP A 572 25.99 -48.60 -110.93
C ASP A 572 25.77 -49.33 -109.59
N GLU A 573 26.74 -50.12 -109.12
CA GLU A 573 26.73 -50.70 -107.77
C GLU A 573 26.82 -49.64 -106.66
N LEU A 574 27.61 -48.59 -106.84
CA LEU A 574 27.67 -47.48 -105.87
C LEU A 574 26.40 -46.62 -105.90
N SER A 575 25.80 -46.39 -107.08
CA SER A 575 24.49 -45.71 -107.22
C SER A 575 23.40 -46.48 -106.47
N ALA A 576 23.31 -47.80 -106.68
CA ALA A 576 22.35 -48.64 -105.98
C ALA A 576 22.57 -48.68 -104.46
N ARG A 577 23.81 -48.51 -103.98
CA ARG A 577 24.12 -48.38 -102.55
C ARG A 577 23.77 -47.00 -102.00
N ALA A 578 23.93 -45.93 -102.78
CA ALA A 578 23.50 -44.59 -102.41
C ALA A 578 21.97 -44.51 -102.30
N GLU A 579 21.23 -44.98 -103.30
CA GLU A 579 19.76 -45.09 -103.30
C GLU A 579 19.25 -45.91 -102.09
N LEU A 580 19.94 -47.02 -101.76
CA LEU A 580 19.60 -47.80 -100.57
C LEU A 580 19.86 -47.03 -99.27
N ALA A 581 20.97 -46.30 -99.16
CA ALA A 581 21.29 -45.49 -97.99
C ALA A 581 20.34 -44.28 -97.84
N GLU A 582 19.94 -43.66 -98.95
CA GLU A 582 18.90 -42.62 -98.99
C GLU A 582 17.56 -43.17 -98.51
N SER A 583 17.11 -44.34 -98.99
CA SER A 583 15.87 -44.96 -98.52
C SER A 583 15.88 -45.26 -97.01
N GLN A 584 17.04 -45.61 -96.45
CA GLN A 584 17.23 -45.80 -95.02
C GLN A 584 17.24 -44.48 -94.23
N LEU A 585 17.78 -43.40 -94.82
CA LEU A 585 17.72 -42.06 -94.26
C LEU A 585 16.28 -41.52 -94.23
N GLU A 586 15.53 -41.68 -95.32
CA GLU A 586 14.10 -41.31 -95.40
C GLU A 586 13.28 -42.11 -94.38
N GLU A 587 13.48 -43.43 -94.27
CA GLU A 587 12.79 -44.23 -93.26
C GLU A 587 13.15 -43.78 -91.83
N ALA A 588 14.40 -43.46 -91.56
CA ALA A 588 14.84 -42.94 -90.26
C ALA A 588 14.26 -41.55 -89.95
N GLN A 589 14.20 -40.65 -90.94
CA GLN A 589 13.56 -39.34 -90.82
C GLN A 589 12.06 -39.47 -90.57
N GLN A 590 11.37 -40.37 -91.28
CA GLN A 590 9.94 -40.60 -91.10
C GLN A 590 9.63 -41.21 -89.72
N ARG A 591 10.47 -42.11 -89.21
CA ARG A 591 10.40 -42.60 -87.82
C ARG A 591 10.62 -41.47 -86.79
N ILE A 592 11.51 -40.52 -87.06
CA ILE A 592 11.68 -39.32 -86.22
C ILE A 592 10.42 -38.43 -86.29
N GLU A 593 9.87 -38.17 -87.47
CA GLU A 593 8.64 -37.39 -87.61
C GLU A 593 7.46 -38.05 -86.89
N ASP A 594 7.28 -39.36 -86.99
CA ASP A 594 6.19 -40.07 -86.32
C ASP A 594 6.37 -40.11 -84.79
N ALA A 595 7.60 -40.24 -84.29
CA ALA A 595 7.90 -40.06 -82.87
C ALA A 595 7.62 -38.63 -82.40
N ASP A 596 8.00 -37.62 -83.19
CA ASP A 596 7.81 -36.20 -82.86
C ASP A 596 6.33 -35.78 -83.01
N ARG A 597 5.56 -36.41 -83.91
CA ARG A 597 4.10 -36.33 -83.98
C ARG A 597 3.44 -36.96 -82.75
N ALA A 598 3.91 -38.12 -82.29
CA ALA A 598 3.41 -38.73 -81.04
C ALA A 598 3.74 -37.86 -79.81
N LEU A 599 4.92 -37.23 -79.77
CA LEU A 599 5.33 -36.30 -78.72
C LEU A 599 4.54 -34.98 -78.77
N LYS A 600 4.19 -34.50 -79.98
CA LYS A 600 3.27 -33.38 -80.20
C LYS A 600 1.82 -33.73 -79.87
N GLN A 601 1.35 -34.95 -80.13
CA GLN A 601 0.01 -35.42 -79.77
C GLN A 601 -0.13 -35.61 -78.26
N THR A 602 0.90 -36.08 -77.55
CA THR A 602 0.90 -36.15 -76.08
C THR A 602 0.99 -34.76 -75.44
N LYS A 603 1.81 -33.84 -75.98
CA LYS A 603 1.80 -32.43 -75.57
C LYS A 603 0.48 -31.73 -75.89
N GLN A 604 -0.13 -32.00 -77.05
CA GLN A 604 -1.45 -31.46 -77.39
C GLN A 604 -2.55 -32.05 -76.51
N ALA A 605 -2.52 -33.33 -76.17
CA ALA A 605 -3.46 -33.90 -75.19
C ALA A 605 -3.34 -33.25 -73.80
N MET A 606 -2.12 -32.88 -73.36
CA MET A 606 -1.92 -32.09 -72.14
C MET A 606 -2.40 -30.62 -72.26
N LEU A 607 -2.30 -30.00 -73.45
CA LEU A 607 -2.64 -28.58 -73.67
C LEU A 607 -4.09 -28.34 -74.13
N SER A 608 -4.73 -29.32 -74.78
CA SER A 608 -6.09 -29.21 -75.32
C SER A 608 -7.19 -29.56 -74.32
N GLY A 609 -6.84 -29.94 -73.09
CA GLY A 609 -7.79 -30.06 -71.98
C GLY A 609 -8.37 -28.71 -71.51
N ALA A 610 -7.78 -27.58 -71.92
CA ALA A 610 -8.11 -26.26 -71.36
C ALA A 610 -8.80 -25.27 -72.32
N THR A 611 -8.56 -25.31 -73.65
CA THR A 611 -9.07 -24.25 -74.57
C THR A 611 -9.35 -24.73 -76.01
N ALA A 612 -10.59 -25.09 -76.33
CA ALA A 612 -11.02 -25.36 -77.72
C ALA A 612 -12.55 -25.20 -77.98
N SER A 613 -13.16 -24.07 -77.61
CA SER A 613 -14.48 -23.67 -78.16
C SER A 613 -14.73 -22.17 -77.99
N LEU A 614 -14.56 -21.39 -79.08
CA LEU A 614 -15.14 -20.04 -79.35
C LEU A 614 -14.41 -19.35 -80.53
N GLY A 615 -14.34 -20.01 -81.69
CA GLY A 615 -13.68 -19.47 -82.89
C GLY A 615 -14.51 -18.42 -83.65
N ASP A 616 -15.69 -18.81 -84.12
CA ASP A 616 -16.40 -18.05 -85.17
C ASP A 616 -17.42 -17.00 -84.70
N GLU A 617 -17.89 -17.07 -83.46
CA GLU A 617 -18.88 -16.08 -82.95
C GLU A 617 -18.24 -14.69 -82.69
N LEU A 618 -16.93 -14.65 -82.47
CA LEU A 618 -16.19 -13.44 -82.10
C LEU A 618 -16.06 -12.43 -83.24
N LEU A 619 -16.04 -12.88 -84.51
CA LEU A 619 -15.89 -11.98 -85.67
C LEU A 619 -17.16 -11.15 -85.95
N VAL A 620 -18.34 -11.73 -85.70
CA VAL A 620 -19.62 -11.02 -85.78
C VAL A 620 -19.78 -10.04 -84.61
N LEU A 621 -19.39 -10.46 -83.40
CA LEU A 621 -19.37 -9.59 -82.22
C LEU A 621 -18.41 -8.41 -82.37
N ARG A 622 -17.24 -8.57 -83.02
CA ARG A 622 -16.25 -7.49 -83.24
C ARG A 622 -16.83 -6.30 -84.00
N ARG A 623 -17.66 -6.53 -85.04
CA ARG A 623 -18.31 -5.44 -85.82
C ARG A 623 -19.42 -4.72 -85.04
N ARG A 624 -20.17 -5.42 -84.18
CA ARG A 624 -21.13 -4.79 -83.24
C ARG A 624 -20.44 -4.05 -82.09
N ARG A 625 -19.31 -4.57 -81.58
CA ARG A 625 -18.48 -3.94 -80.54
C ARG A 625 -17.88 -2.62 -81.01
N LEU A 626 -17.35 -2.52 -82.24
CA LEU A 626 -16.77 -1.27 -82.76
C LEU A 626 -17.78 -0.10 -82.84
N LYS A 627 -19.00 -0.34 -83.33
CA LYS A 627 -20.05 0.71 -83.37
C LYS A 627 -20.54 1.11 -81.97
N ARG A 628 -20.62 0.16 -81.02
CA ARG A 628 -20.88 0.48 -79.61
C ARG A 628 -19.71 1.18 -78.92
N ALA A 629 -18.46 0.87 -79.29
CA ALA A 629 -17.26 1.47 -78.74
C ALA A 629 -17.16 2.97 -79.05
N HIS A 630 -17.50 3.43 -80.26
CA HIS A 630 -17.51 4.88 -80.56
C HIS A 630 -18.58 5.66 -79.79
N ALA A 631 -19.76 5.07 -79.58
CA ALA A 631 -20.80 5.68 -78.73
C ALA A 631 -20.39 5.67 -77.24
N LEU A 632 -19.83 4.53 -76.79
CA LEU A 632 -19.29 4.39 -75.43
C LEU A 632 -18.11 5.31 -75.19
N MET A 633 -17.24 5.60 -76.17
CA MET A 633 -16.10 6.51 -75.99
C MET A 633 -16.53 7.96 -75.71
N ARG A 634 -17.62 8.46 -76.29
CA ARG A 634 -18.15 9.79 -75.96
C ARG A 634 -18.81 9.82 -74.57
N VAL A 635 -19.57 8.76 -74.24
CA VAL A 635 -20.17 8.60 -72.90
C VAL A 635 -19.08 8.36 -71.84
N GLN A 636 -18.00 7.65 -72.18
CA GLN A 636 -16.84 7.40 -71.34
C GLN A 636 -15.98 8.65 -71.21
N ALA A 637 -15.81 9.51 -72.22
CA ALA A 637 -15.13 10.79 -72.03
C ALA A 637 -15.86 11.71 -71.03
N MET A 638 -17.20 11.78 -71.10
CA MET A 638 -18.00 12.51 -70.09
C MET A 638 -18.01 11.80 -68.74
N LYS A 639 -18.09 10.47 -68.70
CA LYS A 639 -17.95 9.69 -67.46
C LYS A 639 -16.55 9.71 -66.89
N ILE A 640 -15.48 9.90 -67.68
CA ILE A 640 -14.10 10.05 -67.23
C ILE A 640 -13.91 11.45 -66.65
N ARG A 641 -14.53 12.50 -67.21
CA ARG A 641 -14.54 13.82 -66.54
C ARG A 641 -15.36 13.80 -65.25
N LYS A 642 -16.55 13.18 -65.23
CA LYS A 642 -17.33 13.02 -63.98
C LYS A 642 -16.69 12.06 -62.97
N ALA A 643 -16.04 10.99 -63.42
CA ALA A 643 -15.32 10.06 -62.56
C ALA A 643 -13.96 10.61 -62.14
N SER A 644 -13.31 11.47 -62.92
CA SER A 644 -12.11 12.20 -62.52
C SER A 644 -12.45 13.28 -61.50
N ALA A 645 -13.57 14.00 -61.65
CA ALA A 645 -14.08 14.90 -60.61
C ALA A 645 -14.50 14.12 -59.34
N ALA A 646 -15.23 13.00 -59.48
CA ALA A 646 -15.62 12.16 -58.35
C ALA A 646 -14.44 11.37 -57.75
N LEU A 647 -13.38 11.10 -58.51
CA LEU A 647 -12.12 10.54 -58.01
C LEU A 647 -11.32 11.62 -57.31
N SER A 648 -11.22 12.84 -57.83
CA SER A 648 -10.59 13.97 -57.13
C SER A 648 -11.30 14.21 -55.80
N GLN A 649 -12.63 14.27 -55.80
CA GLN A 649 -13.42 14.41 -54.58
C GLN A 649 -13.28 13.19 -53.65
N ARG A 650 -13.12 11.96 -54.17
CA ARG A 650 -12.82 10.78 -53.36
C ARG A 650 -11.36 10.70 -52.91
N PHE A 651 -10.42 11.30 -53.63
CA PHE A 651 -9.02 11.42 -53.25
C PHE A 651 -8.89 12.49 -52.15
N GLU A 652 -9.58 13.63 -52.27
CA GLU A 652 -9.74 14.62 -51.21
C GLU A 652 -10.39 13.97 -49.98
N GLN A 653 -11.49 13.22 -50.12
CA GLN A 653 -12.08 12.45 -49.02
C GLN A 653 -11.16 11.35 -48.48
N CYS A 654 -10.31 10.74 -49.30
CA CYS A 654 -9.32 9.76 -48.84
C CYS A 654 -8.13 10.42 -48.16
N GLU A 655 -7.66 11.59 -48.60
CA GLU A 655 -6.66 12.41 -47.92
C GLU A 655 -7.20 12.95 -46.60
N GLU A 656 -8.47 13.36 -46.57
CA GLU A 656 -9.15 13.79 -45.35
C GLU A 656 -9.34 12.60 -44.39
N LEU A 657 -9.69 11.41 -44.89
CA LEU A 657 -9.73 10.17 -44.10
C LEU A 657 -8.33 9.68 -43.68
N LEU A 658 -7.27 9.92 -44.47
CA LEU A 658 -5.89 9.59 -44.12
C LEU A 658 -5.33 10.58 -43.10
N ARG A 659 -5.70 11.86 -43.19
CA ARG A 659 -5.44 12.87 -42.15
C ARG A 659 -6.19 12.51 -40.87
N MET A 660 -7.50 12.27 -40.93
CA MET A 660 -8.28 11.80 -39.78
C MET A 660 -7.72 10.49 -39.20
N ARG A 661 -7.25 9.53 -40.01
CA ARG A 661 -6.57 8.32 -39.52
C ARG A 661 -5.22 8.63 -38.90
N GLY A 662 -4.43 9.53 -39.47
CA GLY A 662 -3.16 10.01 -38.91
C GLY A 662 -3.37 10.73 -37.57
N ASP A 663 -4.40 11.57 -37.48
CA ASP A 663 -4.80 12.26 -36.26
C ASP A 663 -5.36 11.30 -35.20
N VAL A 664 -6.12 10.28 -35.60
CA VAL A 664 -6.56 9.19 -34.69
C VAL A 664 -5.39 8.32 -34.24
N VAL A 665 -4.40 8.04 -35.08
CA VAL A 665 -3.17 7.31 -34.71
C VAL A 665 -2.30 8.17 -33.79
N ASN A 666 -2.15 9.46 -34.06
CA ASN A 666 -1.45 10.41 -33.19
C ASN A 666 -2.17 10.62 -31.85
N ALA A 667 -3.51 10.68 -31.86
CA ALA A 667 -4.31 10.73 -30.65
C ALA A 667 -4.17 9.42 -29.85
N LYS A 668 -4.22 8.25 -30.50
CA LYS A 668 -3.97 6.95 -29.85
C LYS A 668 -2.56 6.85 -29.28
N ARG A 669 -1.52 7.31 -29.99
CA ARG A 669 -0.15 7.36 -29.46
C ARG A 669 -0.05 8.26 -28.24
N LYS A 670 -0.59 9.47 -28.29
CA LYS A 670 -0.67 10.38 -27.13
C LYS A 670 -1.47 9.80 -25.97
N LEU A 671 -2.55 9.05 -26.25
CA LEU A 671 -3.35 8.39 -25.22
C LEU A 671 -2.59 7.22 -24.59
N ALA A 672 -1.88 6.42 -25.38
CA ALA A 672 -1.02 5.34 -24.90
C ALA A 672 0.23 5.85 -24.14
N GLU A 673 0.82 6.97 -24.55
CA GLU A 673 1.87 7.67 -23.79
C GLU A 673 1.33 8.21 -22.46
N ALA A 674 0.16 8.85 -22.47
CA ALA A 674 -0.49 9.32 -21.24
C ALA A 674 -0.85 8.16 -20.31
N GLU A 675 -1.46 7.09 -20.84
CA GLU A 675 -1.88 5.91 -20.10
C GLU A 675 -0.68 5.11 -19.56
N SER A 676 0.40 4.97 -20.33
CA SER A 676 1.64 4.35 -19.84
C SER A 676 2.38 5.23 -18.83
N SER A 677 2.26 6.57 -18.90
CA SER A 677 2.77 7.46 -17.85
C SER A 677 1.96 7.34 -16.56
N LEU A 678 0.64 7.18 -16.67
CA LEU A 678 -0.27 6.98 -15.53
C LEU A 678 -0.16 5.58 -14.94
N SER A 679 0.07 4.55 -15.74
CA SER A 679 0.31 3.18 -15.26
C SER A 679 1.64 3.09 -14.52
N ARG A 680 2.73 3.70 -15.03
CA ARG A 680 4.01 3.82 -14.29
C ARG A 680 3.82 4.56 -12.96
N ARG A 681 3.09 5.68 -12.93
CA ARG A 681 2.79 6.41 -11.68
C ARG A 681 1.94 5.59 -10.71
N ARG A 682 0.92 4.86 -11.18
CA ARG A 682 0.10 3.96 -10.35
C ARG A 682 0.88 2.75 -9.84
N ALA A 683 1.77 2.17 -10.65
CA ALA A 683 2.66 1.09 -10.23
C ALA A 683 3.60 1.55 -9.12
N ALA A 684 4.26 2.71 -9.30
CA ALA A 684 5.12 3.32 -8.28
C ALA A 684 4.35 3.61 -6.97
N PHE A 685 3.13 4.14 -7.05
CA PHE A 685 2.29 4.36 -5.87
C PHE A 685 1.89 3.06 -5.16
N LYS A 686 1.58 1.99 -5.90
CA LYS A 686 1.27 0.66 -5.33
C LYS A 686 2.48 0.03 -4.64
N THR A 687 3.68 0.14 -5.22
CA THR A 687 4.92 -0.33 -4.57
C THR A 687 5.25 0.49 -3.32
N SER A 688 5.09 1.81 -3.34
CA SER A 688 5.30 2.63 -2.14
C SER A 688 4.30 2.32 -1.02
N TRP A 689 3.01 2.09 -1.35
CA TRP A 689 2.00 1.74 -0.36
C TRP A 689 2.21 0.36 0.25
N THR A 690 2.64 -0.63 -0.53
CA THR A 690 2.96 -1.98 0.00
C THR A 690 4.20 -1.96 0.88
N LEU A 691 5.24 -1.21 0.49
CA LEU A 691 6.47 -1.07 1.29
C LEU A 691 6.20 -0.30 2.59
N LEU A 692 5.40 0.77 2.55
CA LEU A 692 4.91 1.47 3.74
C LEU A 692 4.05 0.56 4.63
N GLY A 693 3.17 -0.25 4.03
CA GLY A 693 2.34 -1.23 4.75
C GLY A 693 3.17 -2.26 5.51
N VAL A 694 4.21 -2.84 4.88
CA VAL A 694 5.15 -3.76 5.54
C VAL A 694 5.89 -3.07 6.68
N LEU A 695 6.34 -1.81 6.48
CA LEU A 695 7.09 -1.06 7.49
C LEU A 695 6.20 -0.69 8.70
N CYS A 696 4.95 -0.30 8.47
CA CYS A 696 3.93 -0.15 9.51
C CYS A 696 3.61 -1.48 10.22
N SER A 697 3.57 -2.60 9.50
CA SER A 697 3.33 -3.93 10.10
C SER A 697 4.48 -4.33 11.03
N VAL A 698 5.74 -4.11 10.62
CA VAL A 698 6.91 -4.34 11.48
C VAL A 698 6.86 -3.44 12.73
N ALA A 699 6.55 -2.15 12.57
CA ALA A 699 6.44 -1.23 13.70
C ALA A 699 5.33 -1.64 14.68
N LEU A 700 4.17 -2.06 14.17
CA LEU A 700 3.05 -2.56 14.96
C LEU A 700 3.42 -3.84 15.72
N LEU A 701 4.05 -4.82 15.05
CA LEU A 701 4.49 -6.08 15.66
C LEU A 701 5.56 -5.86 16.73
N CYS A 702 6.52 -4.95 16.51
CA CYS A 702 7.48 -4.54 17.54
C CYS A 702 6.79 -3.88 18.75
N GLY A 703 5.78 -3.04 18.53
CA GLY A 703 4.97 -2.44 19.59
C GLY A 703 4.18 -3.49 20.39
N ILE A 704 3.51 -4.43 19.71
CA ILE A 704 2.80 -5.54 20.33
C ILE A 704 3.78 -6.44 21.10
N SER A 705 4.96 -6.74 20.55
CA SER A 705 6.00 -7.51 21.23
C SER A 705 6.50 -6.84 22.52
N TRP A 706 6.61 -5.50 22.54
CA TRP A 706 7.01 -4.74 23.73
C TRP A 706 5.95 -4.76 24.86
N VAL A 707 4.67 -4.79 24.49
CA VAL A 707 3.53 -4.92 25.43
C VAL A 707 3.35 -6.37 25.89
N ALA A 708 3.52 -7.35 24.99
CA ALA A 708 3.47 -8.78 25.34
C ALA A 708 4.60 -9.16 26.31
N ALA A 709 5.81 -8.63 26.11
CA ALA A 709 6.93 -8.83 27.02
C ALA A 709 6.65 -8.33 28.45
N GLU A 710 5.81 -7.32 28.63
CA GLU A 710 5.41 -6.79 29.94
C GLU A 710 4.44 -7.71 30.69
N ARG A 711 3.63 -8.50 29.97
CA ARG A 711 2.77 -9.54 30.58
C ARG A 711 3.53 -10.84 30.87
N ILE A 712 4.46 -11.23 29.99
CA ILE A 712 5.21 -12.49 30.11
C ILE A 712 6.32 -12.40 31.17
N ALA A 713 7.02 -11.26 31.24
CA ALA A 713 8.10 -11.01 32.19
C ALA A 713 7.78 -9.73 33.01
N PRO A 714 6.89 -9.82 34.02
CA PRO A 714 6.56 -8.69 34.89
C PRO A 714 7.82 -8.18 35.58
N SER A 715 8.01 -6.86 35.60
CA SER A 715 9.22 -6.22 36.10
C SER A 715 9.42 -6.45 37.61
N GLU A 716 10.63 -6.91 37.94
CA GLU A 716 11.12 -7.00 39.31
C GLU A 716 11.73 -5.66 39.73
N PHE A 717 11.22 -5.11 40.84
CA PHE A 717 11.70 -3.89 41.47
C PHE A 717 12.43 -4.27 42.76
N ALA A 718 13.46 -3.51 43.12
CA ALA A 718 14.05 -3.57 44.45
C ALA A 718 13.50 -2.42 45.30
N ALA A 719 12.91 -2.73 46.44
CA ALA A 719 12.69 -1.76 47.50
C ALA A 719 13.88 -1.85 48.47
N ARG A 720 14.35 -0.71 49.01
CA ARG A 720 15.43 -0.68 50.02
C ARG A 720 15.05 0.21 51.21
N VAL A 721 15.42 -0.23 52.42
CA VAL A 721 15.26 0.55 53.65
C VAL A 721 16.41 0.28 54.62
N SER A 722 16.88 1.32 55.31
CA SER A 722 18.00 1.24 56.25
C SER A 722 17.50 1.24 57.69
N ILE A 723 17.86 0.21 58.46
CA ILE A 723 17.70 0.16 59.91
C ILE A 723 18.99 0.69 60.54
N VAL A 724 18.87 1.61 61.50
CA VAL A 724 20.00 2.27 62.20
C VAL A 724 19.70 2.29 63.71
N PRO A 725 20.70 2.09 64.58
CA PRO A 725 20.52 2.17 66.02
C PRO A 725 20.27 3.60 66.50
N GLU A 726 19.36 3.76 67.45
CA GLU A 726 19.03 5.03 68.11
C GLU A 726 19.56 5.03 69.54
N ALA A 727 20.81 5.46 69.69
CA ALA A 727 21.49 5.58 70.98
C ALA A 727 21.32 6.95 71.67
N GLY A 728 20.31 7.74 71.29
CA GLY A 728 19.94 8.98 72.00
C GLY A 728 21.00 10.08 71.99
N GLY A 729 21.77 10.20 70.91
CA GLY A 729 22.86 11.18 70.76
C GLY A 729 24.26 10.67 71.13
N ARG A 730 24.36 9.46 71.70
CA ARG A 730 25.61 8.72 71.88
C ARG A 730 25.98 7.99 70.57
N THR A 731 27.25 7.94 70.21
CA THR A 731 27.78 6.98 69.23
C THR A 731 27.93 5.60 69.88
N LEU A 732 27.56 4.53 69.19
CA LEU A 732 27.83 3.17 69.66
C LEU A 732 29.34 2.91 69.58
N SER A 733 29.87 2.15 70.54
CA SER A 733 31.20 1.56 70.35
C SER A 733 31.13 0.49 69.25
N GLU A 734 32.27 0.22 68.60
CA GLU A 734 32.38 -0.77 67.51
C GLU A 734 31.88 -2.16 67.94
N ALA A 735 32.14 -2.56 69.19
CA ALA A 735 31.65 -3.81 69.76
C ALA A 735 30.13 -3.83 69.97
N GLU A 736 29.53 -2.72 70.44
CA GLU A 736 28.08 -2.61 70.59
C GLU A 736 27.36 -2.55 69.24
N ALA A 737 27.95 -1.89 68.24
CA ALA A 737 27.45 -1.84 66.88
C ALA A 737 27.48 -3.24 66.23
N GLU A 738 28.58 -3.97 66.41
CA GLU A 738 28.72 -5.34 65.94
C GLU A 738 27.73 -6.32 66.61
N GLU A 739 27.51 -6.23 67.93
CA GLU A 739 26.51 -7.04 68.61
C GLU A 739 25.07 -6.66 68.17
N TRP A 740 24.80 -5.36 68.00
CA TRP A 740 23.53 -4.87 67.46
C TRP A 740 23.27 -5.40 66.05
N ARG A 741 24.29 -5.42 65.18
CA ARG A 741 24.22 -5.98 63.82
C ARG A 741 23.90 -7.47 63.83
N ARG A 742 24.71 -8.28 64.52
CA ARG A 742 24.52 -9.75 64.62
C ARG A 742 23.14 -10.11 65.17
N TYR A 743 22.64 -9.34 66.13
CA TYR A 743 21.28 -9.52 66.64
C TYR A 743 20.25 -9.35 65.52
N HIS A 744 20.29 -8.26 64.74
CA HIS A 744 19.31 -8.04 63.67
C HIS A 744 19.44 -9.06 62.55
N GLU A 745 20.66 -9.43 62.14
CA GLU A 745 20.90 -10.52 61.18
C GLU A 745 20.28 -11.85 61.64
N SER A 746 20.42 -12.20 62.92
CA SER A 746 19.78 -13.40 63.47
C SER A 746 18.25 -13.28 63.53
N LEU A 747 17.72 -12.10 63.88
CA LEU A 747 16.28 -11.83 64.00
C LEU A 747 15.55 -11.98 62.66
N LEU A 748 16.20 -11.62 61.54
CA LEU A 748 15.66 -11.83 60.18
C LEU A 748 15.36 -13.31 59.86
N THR A 749 15.90 -14.25 60.63
CA THR A 749 15.68 -15.70 60.48
C THR A 749 14.84 -16.32 61.61
N ASP A 750 14.38 -15.53 62.58
CA ASP A 750 13.57 -16.02 63.71
C ASP A 750 12.14 -16.36 63.25
N PRO A 751 11.65 -17.61 63.45
CA PRO A 751 10.25 -17.96 63.17
C PRO A 751 9.22 -17.05 63.83
N ARG A 752 9.50 -16.52 65.03
CA ARG A 752 8.58 -15.62 65.76
C ARG A 752 8.44 -14.27 65.09
N LEU A 753 9.50 -13.77 64.45
CA LEU A 753 9.40 -12.58 63.61
C LEU A 753 8.42 -12.83 62.45
N MET A 754 8.48 -14.01 61.83
CA MET A 754 7.62 -14.37 60.71
C MET A 754 6.14 -14.52 61.13
N GLU A 755 5.88 -15.06 62.32
CA GLU A 755 4.54 -15.08 62.93
C GLU A 755 3.99 -13.65 63.14
N ASN A 756 4.77 -12.80 63.82
CA ASN A 756 4.36 -11.41 64.13
C ASN A 756 4.27 -10.53 62.87
N ALA A 757 5.10 -10.77 61.87
CA ALA A 757 5.04 -10.09 60.58
C ALA A 757 3.86 -10.56 59.74
N GLY A 758 3.58 -11.87 59.66
CA GLY A 758 2.43 -12.44 58.96
C GLY A 758 1.10 -11.88 59.46
N GLN A 759 0.95 -11.74 60.79
CA GLN A 759 -0.23 -11.07 61.37
C GLN A 759 -0.37 -9.61 60.91
N ARG A 760 0.73 -8.86 60.74
CA ARG A 760 0.70 -7.49 60.20
C ARG A 760 0.43 -7.44 58.70
N PHE A 761 0.87 -8.44 57.93
CA PHE A 761 0.51 -8.59 56.52
C PHE A 761 -0.98 -8.86 56.35
N SER A 762 -1.55 -9.74 57.17
CA SER A 762 -3.00 -9.98 57.26
C SER A 762 -3.77 -8.69 57.58
N GLN A 763 -3.37 -7.95 58.62
CA GLN A 763 -3.98 -6.66 59.00
C GLN A 763 -3.87 -5.57 57.91
N ARG A 764 -2.89 -5.66 57.00
CA ARG A 764 -2.71 -4.75 55.87
C ARG A 764 -3.35 -5.24 54.56
N GLY A 765 -4.10 -6.34 54.59
CA GLY A 765 -4.79 -6.89 53.43
C GLY A 765 -3.87 -7.55 52.40
N ILE A 766 -2.66 -7.98 52.81
CA ILE A 766 -1.71 -8.69 51.95
C ILE A 766 -1.81 -10.18 52.31
N ALA A 767 -2.87 -10.84 51.86
CA ALA A 767 -3.24 -12.21 52.25
C ALA A 767 -2.16 -13.24 51.89
N ASP A 768 -1.52 -13.11 50.73
CA ASP A 768 -0.49 -14.02 50.22
C ASP A 768 0.74 -14.16 51.14
N LEU A 769 0.97 -13.17 52.01
CA LEU A 769 2.07 -13.11 52.98
C LEU A 769 1.58 -13.14 54.44
N ALA A 770 0.32 -13.48 54.67
CA ALA A 770 -0.25 -13.65 56.01
C ALA A 770 0.22 -14.95 56.68
N ASP A 771 0.46 -16.02 55.90
CA ASP A 771 1.03 -17.27 56.39
C ASP A 771 2.52 -17.10 56.74
N PRO A 772 2.96 -17.39 57.99
CA PRO A 772 4.36 -17.29 58.37
C PRO A 772 5.30 -18.17 57.55
N ALA A 773 4.85 -19.33 57.06
CA ALA A 773 5.70 -20.22 56.26
C ALA A 773 5.90 -19.67 54.84
N ALA A 774 4.84 -19.22 54.17
CA ALA A 774 4.91 -18.50 52.90
C ALA A 774 5.76 -17.22 53.00
N LEU A 775 5.58 -16.43 54.07
CA LEU A 775 6.38 -15.24 54.32
C LEU A 775 7.87 -15.58 54.51
N ALA A 776 8.21 -16.58 55.32
CA ALA A 776 9.59 -17.01 55.53
C ALA A 776 10.24 -17.49 54.22
N ALA A 777 9.51 -18.24 53.40
CA ALA A 777 9.98 -18.67 52.07
C ALA A 777 10.18 -17.47 51.13
N HIS A 778 9.25 -16.51 51.12
CA HIS A 778 9.35 -15.30 50.30
C HIS A 778 10.52 -14.41 50.73
N MET A 779 10.68 -14.15 52.04
CA MET A 779 11.84 -13.40 52.54
C MET A 779 13.15 -14.10 52.21
N LYS A 780 13.25 -15.43 52.38
CA LYS A 780 14.47 -16.19 52.05
C LYS A 780 14.83 -16.14 50.56
N ALA A 781 13.85 -16.05 49.66
CA ALA A 781 14.08 -15.97 48.22
C ALA A 781 14.37 -14.53 47.74
N SER A 782 13.79 -13.53 48.40
CA SER A 782 13.64 -12.17 47.86
C SER A 782 14.36 -11.08 48.65
N LEU A 783 14.65 -11.32 49.94
CA LEU A 783 15.26 -10.35 50.84
C LEU A 783 16.78 -10.54 50.88
N VAL A 784 17.50 -9.47 50.57
CA VAL A 784 18.94 -9.33 50.76
C VAL A 784 19.16 -8.37 51.93
N ALA A 785 19.83 -8.83 52.97
CA ALA A 785 20.31 -7.97 54.05
C ALA A 785 21.79 -7.67 53.79
N ASP A 786 22.14 -6.39 53.70
CA ASP A 786 23.51 -5.90 53.54
C ASP A 786 23.85 -4.98 54.72
N ALA A 787 25.08 -5.06 55.22
CA ALA A 787 25.53 -4.32 56.38
C ALA A 787 26.76 -3.48 56.02
N PRO A 788 26.58 -2.36 55.28
CA PRO A 788 27.69 -1.55 54.77
C PRO A 788 28.51 -0.86 55.88
N ALA A 789 27.98 -0.78 57.10
CA ALA A 789 28.67 -0.32 58.30
C ALA A 789 28.14 -1.08 59.53
N SER A 790 28.91 -1.15 60.62
CA SER A 790 28.49 -1.84 61.85
C SER A 790 27.26 -1.22 62.52
N ASP A 791 26.98 0.06 62.25
CA ASP A 791 25.83 0.82 62.76
C ASP A 791 24.70 0.95 61.72
N ARG A 792 24.68 0.14 60.65
CA ARG A 792 23.64 0.22 59.61
C ARG A 792 23.36 -1.13 58.95
N LEU A 793 22.08 -1.50 58.92
CA LEU A 793 21.59 -2.67 58.22
C LEU A 793 20.61 -2.26 57.12
N ASP A 794 21.02 -2.40 55.86
CA ASP A 794 20.20 -2.15 54.69
C ASP A 794 19.45 -3.43 54.29
N LEU A 795 18.12 -3.36 54.29
CA LEU A 795 17.26 -4.42 53.78
C LEU A 795 16.83 -4.06 52.36
N GLU A 796 17.16 -4.91 51.39
CA GLU A 796 16.68 -4.85 50.02
C GLU A 796 15.72 -6.01 49.75
N LEU A 797 14.47 -5.72 49.36
CA LEU A 797 13.51 -6.73 48.94
C LEU A 797 13.26 -6.62 47.44
N ARG A 798 13.39 -7.74 46.72
CA ARG A 798 13.09 -7.84 45.29
C ARG A 798 11.71 -8.45 45.07
N GLY A 799 10.88 -7.81 44.26
CA GLY A 799 9.49 -8.26 44.07
C GLY A 799 8.84 -7.70 42.82
N ARG A 800 7.69 -8.28 42.45
CA ARG A 800 6.91 -7.87 41.28
C ARG A 800 6.08 -6.64 41.63
N GLY A 801 6.23 -5.58 40.84
CA GLY A 801 5.52 -4.31 41.03
C GLY A 801 6.12 -3.43 42.16
N SER A 802 6.38 -2.16 41.85
CA SER A 802 7.01 -1.19 42.75
C SER A 802 6.23 -1.01 44.06
N ALA A 803 4.95 -0.62 43.96
CA ALA A 803 4.11 -0.31 45.12
C ALA A 803 3.77 -1.54 45.99
N ALA A 804 3.80 -2.75 45.44
CA ALA A 804 3.61 -3.98 46.20
C ALA A 804 4.89 -4.32 46.98
N THR A 805 6.04 -4.30 46.31
CA THR A 805 7.36 -4.56 46.93
C THR A 805 7.70 -3.53 48.01
N GLN A 806 7.42 -2.25 47.77
CA GLN A 806 7.61 -1.17 48.75
C GLN A 806 6.75 -1.36 50.00
N ARG A 807 5.43 -1.64 49.84
CA ARG A 807 4.53 -1.93 50.97
C ARG A 807 4.94 -3.19 51.73
N THR A 808 5.46 -4.18 51.02
CA THR A 808 5.92 -5.44 51.62
C THR A 808 7.14 -5.20 52.51
N LEU A 809 8.16 -4.53 51.99
CA LEU A 809 9.34 -4.18 52.77
C LEU A 809 9.04 -3.19 53.91
N ASP A 810 8.14 -2.21 53.71
CA ASP A 810 7.71 -1.30 54.78
C ASP A 810 7.06 -2.06 55.95
N THR A 811 6.16 -2.99 55.63
CA THR A 811 5.46 -3.81 56.64
C THR A 811 6.44 -4.71 57.39
N PHE A 812 7.33 -5.38 56.66
CA PHE A 812 8.32 -6.28 57.24
C PHE A 812 9.36 -5.53 58.08
N ALA A 813 9.94 -4.43 57.58
CA ALA A 813 10.93 -3.64 58.32
C ALA A 813 10.32 -3.00 59.59
N LYS A 814 9.05 -2.58 59.55
CA LYS A 814 8.31 -2.14 60.75
C LYS A 814 8.05 -3.27 61.74
N ALA A 815 7.89 -4.52 61.27
CA ALA A 815 7.84 -5.69 62.14
C ALA A 815 9.20 -5.96 62.80
N VAL A 816 10.29 -6.01 62.03
CA VAL A 816 11.68 -6.18 62.51
C VAL A 816 12.02 -5.15 63.60
N VAL A 817 11.79 -3.87 63.33
CA VAL A 817 12.07 -2.78 64.30
C VAL A 817 11.20 -2.90 65.55
N SER A 818 9.93 -3.28 65.41
CA SER A 818 9.03 -3.46 66.55
C SER A 818 9.47 -4.63 67.44
N GLU A 819 9.83 -5.77 66.85
CA GLU A 819 10.27 -6.96 67.59
C GLU A 819 11.63 -6.72 68.27
N ALA A 820 12.58 -6.12 67.54
CA ALA A 820 13.87 -5.72 68.11
C ALA A 820 13.71 -4.78 69.32
N ASN A 821 12.79 -3.80 69.22
CA ASN A 821 12.53 -2.86 70.31
C ASN A 821 11.77 -3.50 71.49
N ALA A 822 10.87 -4.46 71.25
CA ALA A 822 10.23 -5.25 72.31
C ALA A 822 11.27 -6.11 73.06
N ALA A 823 12.18 -6.75 72.34
CA ALA A 823 13.27 -7.56 72.90
C ALA A 823 14.39 -6.74 73.57
N ARG A 824 14.34 -5.40 73.54
CA ARG A 824 15.41 -4.49 74.03
C ARG A 824 15.93 -4.83 75.42
N GLN A 825 15.05 -5.15 76.38
CA GLN A 825 15.43 -5.46 77.76
C GLN A 825 16.24 -6.75 77.92
N ARG A 826 16.28 -7.61 76.88
CA ARG A 826 16.99 -8.90 76.87
C ARG A 826 18.31 -8.86 76.09
N ARG A 827 18.62 -7.73 75.42
CA ARG A 827 19.86 -7.52 74.66
C ARG A 827 20.90 -6.83 75.55
N ALA A 828 22.17 -7.24 75.51
CA ALA A 828 23.20 -6.66 76.39
C ALA A 828 23.45 -5.17 76.07
N VAL A 829 23.44 -4.81 74.79
CA VAL A 829 23.60 -3.42 74.32
C VAL A 829 22.39 -2.53 74.65
N GLY A 830 21.17 -3.09 74.71
CA GLY A 830 19.96 -2.34 75.08
C GLY A 830 19.62 -1.09 74.24
N VAL A 831 20.14 -0.97 73.01
CA VAL A 831 19.90 0.19 72.11
C VAL A 831 18.66 -0.01 71.24
N LEU A 832 17.88 1.07 71.07
CA LEU A 832 16.70 1.09 70.19
C LEU A 832 17.11 1.02 68.72
N SER A 833 16.21 0.54 67.87
CA SER A 833 16.38 0.56 66.40
C SER A 833 15.33 1.46 65.78
N LYS A 834 15.69 2.18 64.71
CA LYS A 834 14.75 2.98 63.90
C LYS A 834 14.99 2.80 62.41
N LEU A 835 13.97 3.11 61.61
CA LEU A 835 14.07 3.20 60.15
C LEU A 835 14.63 4.58 59.76
N THR A 836 15.55 4.60 58.81
CA THR A 836 16.13 5.83 58.27
C THR A 836 15.47 6.15 56.93
N GLY A 837 14.50 7.06 56.97
CA GLY A 837 13.71 7.47 55.81
C GLY A 837 12.55 6.52 55.46
N GLU A 838 11.85 6.86 54.38
CA GLU A 838 10.85 5.98 53.78
C GLU A 838 11.52 4.90 52.92
N VAL A 839 10.80 3.80 52.67
CA VAL A 839 11.29 2.72 51.81
C VAL A 839 11.46 3.23 50.38
N ALA A 840 12.71 3.31 49.91
CA ALA A 840 13.04 3.80 48.58
C ALA A 840 12.89 2.68 47.55
N VAL A 841 12.20 2.95 46.44
CA VAL A 841 12.12 2.00 45.31
C VAL A 841 13.21 2.32 44.31
N ILE A 842 14.13 1.37 44.13
CA ILE A 842 15.11 1.34 43.05
C ILE A 842 14.37 0.88 41.78
N GLY A 843 14.75 1.46 40.63
CA GLY A 843 14.15 1.12 39.33
C GLY A 843 14.25 -0.37 38.98
N PRO A 844 13.52 -0.84 37.94
CA PRO A 844 13.43 -2.26 37.61
C PRO A 844 14.81 -2.89 37.44
N VAL A 845 15.12 -3.87 38.29
CA VAL A 845 16.49 -4.42 38.47
C VAL A 845 16.82 -5.48 37.41
N SER A 846 15.78 -6.13 36.87
CA SER A 846 15.88 -7.16 35.83
C SER A 846 15.35 -6.63 34.50
N SER A 847 16.21 -6.57 33.48
CA SER A 847 15.80 -6.20 32.11
C SER A 847 15.34 -7.40 31.28
N GLN A 848 14.86 -8.49 31.90
CA GLN A 848 14.27 -9.63 31.17
C GLN A 848 13.22 -9.18 30.13
N ARG A 849 12.45 -8.11 30.42
CA ARG A 849 11.56 -7.43 29.45
C ARG A 849 12.28 -7.09 28.13
N THR A 850 13.47 -6.50 28.18
CA THR A 850 14.22 -6.15 26.95
C THR A 850 14.71 -7.37 26.19
N MET A 851 15.03 -8.47 26.89
CA MET A 851 15.38 -9.74 26.24
C MET A 851 14.18 -10.35 25.52
N TYR A 852 13.03 -10.49 26.18
CA TYR A 852 11.82 -11.03 25.55
C TYR A 852 11.29 -10.13 24.41
N ALA A 853 11.36 -8.81 24.57
CA ALA A 853 11.00 -7.88 23.50
C ALA A 853 11.98 -7.95 22.31
N ALA A 854 13.28 -8.11 22.55
CA ALA A 854 14.25 -8.29 21.47
C ALA A 854 14.04 -9.61 20.71
N VAL A 855 13.72 -10.70 21.40
CA VAL A 855 13.39 -11.99 20.78
C VAL A 855 12.11 -11.90 19.94
N GLY A 856 11.04 -11.30 20.47
CA GLY A 856 9.78 -11.13 19.74
C GLY A 856 9.87 -10.17 18.56
N ALA A 857 10.62 -9.07 18.68
CA ALA A 857 10.95 -8.19 17.56
C ALA A 857 11.79 -8.91 16.49
N GLY A 858 12.79 -9.70 16.88
CA GLY A 858 13.58 -10.51 15.96
C GLY A 858 12.74 -11.51 15.17
N ALA A 859 11.84 -12.23 15.84
CA ALA A 859 10.89 -13.15 15.19
C ALA A 859 9.95 -12.41 14.22
N SER A 860 9.48 -11.22 14.60
CA SER A 860 8.61 -10.38 13.76
C SER A 860 9.32 -9.91 12.48
N VAL A 861 10.59 -9.50 12.57
CA VAL A 861 11.41 -9.11 11.41
C VAL A 861 11.64 -10.29 10.46
N VAL A 862 11.91 -11.49 10.99
CA VAL A 862 12.05 -12.70 10.16
C VAL A 862 10.74 -13.02 9.43
N LEU A 863 9.60 -12.97 10.13
CA LEU A 863 8.29 -13.21 9.54
C LEU A 863 7.97 -12.21 8.41
N CYS A 864 8.16 -10.91 8.66
CA CYS A 864 7.99 -9.88 7.63
C CYS A 864 8.98 -10.01 6.47
N GLY A 865 10.20 -10.50 6.71
CA GLY A 865 11.17 -10.84 5.67
C GLY A 865 10.68 -11.96 4.76
N VAL A 866 10.09 -13.03 5.32
CA VAL A 866 9.49 -14.12 4.55
C VAL A 866 8.30 -13.62 3.72
N PHE A 867 7.38 -12.86 4.32
CA PHE A 867 6.26 -12.26 3.58
C PHE A 867 6.72 -11.30 2.48
N GLY A 868 7.74 -10.47 2.75
CA GLY A 868 8.36 -9.59 1.76
C GLY A 868 8.97 -10.36 0.59
N LEU A 869 9.66 -11.47 0.86
CA LEU A 869 10.24 -12.34 -0.16
C LEU A 869 9.14 -12.99 -1.03
N LEU A 870 8.05 -13.47 -0.43
CA LEU A 870 6.90 -14.03 -1.14
C LEU A 870 6.19 -12.99 -2.01
N ALA A 871 5.94 -11.80 -1.45
CA ALA A 871 5.35 -10.68 -2.18
C ALA A 871 6.23 -10.23 -3.35
N TRP A 872 7.55 -10.16 -3.15
CA TRP A 872 8.52 -9.85 -4.21
C TRP A 872 8.50 -10.92 -5.31
N ARG A 873 8.46 -12.22 -4.96
CA ARG A 873 8.35 -13.32 -5.94
C ARG A 873 7.08 -13.25 -6.78
N ARG A 874 5.95 -12.84 -6.18
CA ARG A 874 4.68 -12.62 -6.91
C ARG A 874 4.74 -11.37 -7.81
N LEU A 875 5.34 -10.29 -7.30
CA LEU A 875 5.55 -9.05 -8.07
C LEU A 875 6.54 -9.24 -9.22
N SER A 876 7.59 -10.05 -9.09
CA SER A 876 8.51 -10.34 -10.19
C SER A 876 7.81 -11.14 -11.29
N ARG A 877 7.06 -12.20 -10.95
CA ARG A 877 6.26 -12.95 -11.94
C ARG A 877 5.26 -12.07 -12.68
N SER A 878 4.50 -11.23 -11.95
CA SER A 878 3.57 -10.28 -12.55
C SER A 878 4.26 -9.23 -13.43
N LYS A 879 5.51 -8.85 -13.10
CA LYS A 879 6.35 -7.99 -13.96
C LYS A 879 6.81 -8.74 -15.20
N ASP A 880 7.24 -9.98 -15.08
CA ASP A 880 7.69 -10.81 -16.21
C ASP A 880 6.53 -11.11 -17.18
N GLU A 881 5.33 -11.34 -16.66
CA GLU A 881 4.07 -11.45 -17.42
C GLU A 881 3.74 -10.12 -18.12
N PHE A 882 3.79 -8.98 -17.41
CA PHE A 882 3.56 -7.67 -18.01
C PHE A 882 4.59 -7.31 -19.10
N GLU A 883 5.86 -7.64 -18.90
CA GLU A 883 6.91 -7.41 -19.92
C GLU A 883 6.74 -8.32 -21.13
N LYS A 884 6.26 -9.56 -20.95
CA LYS A 884 5.87 -10.46 -22.07
C LYS A 884 4.66 -9.93 -22.83
N ASP A 885 3.60 -9.53 -22.14
CA ASP A 885 2.41 -8.93 -22.77
C ASP A 885 2.78 -7.65 -23.55
N GLN A 886 3.67 -6.83 -23.00
CA GLN A 886 4.14 -5.62 -23.67
C GLN A 886 5.00 -5.93 -24.90
N GLN A 887 5.84 -6.98 -24.85
CA GLN A 887 6.58 -7.47 -26.02
C GLN A 887 5.63 -8.05 -27.08
N VAL A 888 4.64 -8.85 -26.70
CA VAL A 888 3.62 -9.40 -27.61
C VAL A 888 2.82 -8.27 -28.25
N GLN A 889 2.42 -7.23 -27.51
CA GLN A 889 1.76 -6.06 -28.08
C GLN A 889 2.66 -5.30 -29.07
N MET A 890 3.94 -5.08 -28.76
CA MET A 890 4.88 -4.47 -29.73
C MET A 890 5.00 -5.32 -31.00
N VAL A 891 5.15 -6.64 -30.87
CA VAL A 891 5.22 -7.56 -32.02
C VAL A 891 3.91 -7.58 -32.82
N MET A 892 2.75 -7.52 -32.17
CA MET A 892 1.46 -7.44 -32.86
C MET A 892 1.21 -6.10 -33.56
N ASP A 893 1.70 -4.99 -33.01
CA ASP A 893 1.60 -3.67 -33.66
C ASP A 893 2.58 -3.56 -34.85
N ASP A 894 3.81 -4.07 -34.73
CA ASP A 894 4.75 -4.16 -35.87
C ASP A 894 4.23 -5.09 -36.97
N ALA A 895 3.68 -6.25 -36.61
CA ALA A 895 3.12 -7.21 -37.57
C ALA A 895 1.88 -6.69 -38.32
N ARG A 896 1.17 -5.69 -37.76
CA ARG A 896 -0.07 -5.15 -38.35
C ARG A 896 0.12 -4.07 -39.43
N TRP A 897 1.35 -3.60 -39.67
CA TRP A 897 1.59 -2.42 -40.52
C TRP A 897 2.58 -2.58 -41.69
N VAL A 898 2.91 -3.81 -42.13
CA VAL A 898 3.53 -3.99 -43.45
C VAL A 898 2.51 -3.65 -44.54
N SER A 899 2.62 -2.44 -45.10
CA SER A 899 1.67 -1.95 -46.08
C SER A 899 1.67 -2.84 -47.35
N PRO A 900 0.51 -3.12 -47.97
CA PRO A 900 0.48 -3.84 -49.25
C PRO A 900 1.24 -3.14 -50.38
N VAL A 901 1.52 -1.84 -50.24
CA VAL A 901 2.21 -1.01 -51.24
C VAL A 901 3.71 -1.33 -51.28
N GLU A 902 4.38 -1.44 -50.13
CA GLU A 902 5.80 -1.82 -50.07
C GLU A 902 6.03 -3.24 -50.62
N ARG A 903 5.07 -4.15 -50.41
CA ARG A 903 5.12 -5.52 -50.93
C ARG A 903 4.95 -5.62 -52.46
N VAL A 904 4.55 -4.54 -53.12
CA VAL A 904 4.41 -4.44 -54.60
C VAL A 904 5.58 -3.66 -55.20
N VAL A 905 6.08 -2.60 -54.56
CA VAL A 905 7.23 -1.81 -55.06
C VAL A 905 8.54 -2.58 -54.94
N GLY A 906 8.73 -3.39 -53.88
CA GLY A 906 9.92 -4.23 -53.71
C GLY A 906 10.07 -5.39 -54.71
N ARG A 907 9.19 -5.49 -55.71
CA ARG A 907 9.19 -6.56 -56.74
C ARG A 907 9.44 -6.05 -58.17
N THR A 908 9.79 -4.77 -58.33
CA THR A 908 10.10 -4.13 -59.62
C THR A 908 11.55 -3.65 -59.74
N GLU A 909 12.41 -3.99 -58.77
CA GLU A 909 13.87 -3.75 -58.81
C GLU A 909 14.69 -5.07 -58.80
N GLN A 910 14.08 -6.17 -59.23
CA GLN A 910 14.72 -7.42 -59.67
C GLN A 910 14.14 -7.83 -61.03
#